data_AF-A0A7S1EAW8-F1
#
_entry.id   AF-A0A7S1EAW8-F1
#
_cell.length_a   1.000
_cell.length_b   1.000
_cell.length_c   1.000
_cell.angle_alpha   90.00
_cell.angle_beta   90.00
_cell.angle_gamma   90.00
#
_symmetry.space_group_name_H-M   'P 1'
#
loop_
_entity.id
_entity.type
_entity.pdbx_description
1 polymer ?
#
loop_
_entity_poly.entity_id
_entity_poly.type
_entity_poly.pdbx_seq_one_letter_code
_entity_poly.pdbx_strand_id
1 'polypeptide(L)'
;VDFLRGYTGCNCLGACVRISGMLLELERKTLDEKSIAQLITKAKALAAVDKHEEAVAAFDTISLSILTLNSTATGGTARGRRDGACASSPPSTPPPLPANICQHAADALIGKGISLGRLGRVQAAKAALEEGLDLDESSVAGLCYFATLHTTQCEAITKGQELYRKALSLDPACVEAQKGLAAILTDEGTRLKQAGQVDAGLAKYEEAVALHPDYAPAHYNIGIVLADRGRPEEAMARYREALSLCPSYAEAHNNAGVLHMKEGRLEEAVACYREALEASPNFDLASQNLSLALSEHATAIRAKNAGRLTESIELYHEALFYNSTSPDARYNLGVAYAEAGEAKRACFFYELTVQVNPRCAEAHNNLGVLYKDLGNLPKALTCYQAALRIRPTFPEALNNMGVIFTMMCQPDDALPYFEAALQVLPNYSEARTNLGKFLQDAGDAEKAIAQYDECLLHNPLCDNAAHNRLLACNYSVVRTTEEVTLEHEAWGRQFAQRAAQAMAECLPDAHCGKAGAEHRNTPDRGRRLRVGYLGPDFNLHSVAFFAEAALRCRGRGHSHVTVYCSSRKEDATTRRMKEQADEWRVVYGKRAEEVAAMVRSDGIDILVELAGHTAGNRLDVMALRPAPVQVTWIGYPNTTGLPAIDYRITDPLADPPDSPQRFSEQLLMMPETFLCYTPPPTPPRSPRPRAWRRATPRLAPSTTLPRSTARLCSCGRGSWGPSPGAGWCSKAAPLRQSACGRGARWPSG
;
A
#
# COMPACT_ATOMS: atom_id res chain seq x y z
N VAL A 1 34.77 9.50 64.92
CA VAL A 1 35.23 10.92 64.88
C VAL A 1 36.58 11.05 64.20
N ASP A 2 37.55 10.16 64.45
CA ASP A 2 38.87 10.23 63.78
C ASP A 2 38.92 9.78 62.31
N PHE A 3 37.84 9.17 61.79
CA PHE A 3 37.76 8.76 60.38
C PHE A 3 37.44 9.91 59.39
N LEU A 4 37.03 11.10 59.87
CA LEU A 4 36.51 12.19 59.01
C LEU A 4 37.44 13.41 58.85
N ARG A 5 38.72 13.33 59.25
CA ARG A 5 39.66 14.46 59.12
C ARG A 5 40.33 14.61 57.73
N GLY A 6 40.02 13.75 56.76
CA GLY A 6 40.71 13.71 55.46
C GLY A 6 40.07 14.46 54.28
N TYR A 7 38.89 15.05 54.42
CA TYR A 7 38.18 15.70 53.29
C TYR A 7 37.92 17.19 53.55
N THR A 8 38.93 18.02 53.31
CA THR A 8 38.78 19.49 53.31
C THR A 8 38.56 19.99 51.89
N GLY A 9 37.29 20.15 51.51
CA GLY A 9 36.94 20.75 50.21
C GLY A 9 35.46 20.99 49.94
N CYS A 10 34.56 20.78 50.91
CA CYS A 10 33.13 20.95 50.68
C CYS A 10 32.47 21.65 51.88
N ASN A 11 32.00 22.89 51.67
CA ASN A 11 31.30 23.71 52.68
C ASN A 11 30.02 23.03 53.23
N CYS A 12 29.51 21.99 52.55
CA CYS A 12 28.35 21.20 52.95
C CYS A 12 28.65 20.27 54.15
N LEU A 13 29.87 19.70 54.22
CA LEU A 13 30.24 18.75 55.28
C LEU A 13 30.43 19.46 56.63
N GLY A 14 30.92 20.71 56.61
CA GLY A 14 31.09 21.55 57.79
C GLY A 14 29.78 21.99 58.44
N ALA A 15 28.67 21.95 57.70
CA ALA A 15 27.32 22.12 58.24
C ALA A 15 26.79 20.79 58.82
N CYS A 16 26.96 19.66 58.13
CA CYS A 16 26.54 18.34 58.61
C CYS A 16 27.21 17.91 59.93
N VAL A 17 28.53 18.12 60.08
CA VAL A 17 29.25 17.78 61.33
C VAL A 17 28.84 18.71 62.48
N ARG A 18 28.52 19.98 62.20
CA ARG A 18 27.97 20.91 63.19
C ARG A 18 26.53 20.57 63.59
N ILE A 19 25.70 20.06 62.68
CA ILE A 19 24.31 19.66 62.96
C ILE A 19 24.28 18.37 63.77
N SER A 20 25.09 17.37 63.42
CA SER A 20 25.19 16.12 64.18
C SER A 20 25.83 16.35 65.57
N GLY A 21 26.80 17.27 65.67
CA GLY A 21 27.37 17.71 66.95
C GLY A 21 26.39 18.51 67.83
N MET A 22 25.56 19.39 67.25
CA MET A 22 24.52 20.12 67.98
C MET A 22 23.37 19.20 68.43
N LEU A 23 22.97 18.21 67.64
CA LEU A 23 21.95 17.23 68.02
C LEU A 23 22.39 16.38 69.23
N LEU A 24 23.68 16.03 69.32
CA LEU A 24 24.27 15.35 70.48
C LEU A 24 24.45 16.25 71.71
N GLU A 25 24.67 17.56 71.54
CA GLU A 25 24.69 18.53 72.66
C GLU A 25 23.28 18.87 73.20
N LEU A 26 22.22 18.52 72.46
CA LEU A 26 20.83 18.83 72.79
C LEU A 26 20.09 17.75 73.60
N GLU A 27 20.66 16.54 73.75
CA GLU A 27 20.09 15.47 74.60
C GLU A 27 19.99 15.84 76.10
N ARG A 28 20.47 17.03 76.52
CA ARG A 28 20.53 17.45 77.93
C ARG A 28 19.98 18.83 78.27
N LYS A 29 19.39 19.58 77.34
CA LYS A 29 18.82 20.92 77.62
C LYS A 29 17.38 21.01 77.14
N THR A 30 16.49 21.49 78.02
CA THR A 30 15.15 21.95 77.65
C THR A 30 15.30 23.05 76.61
N LEU A 31 14.91 22.74 75.36
CA LEU A 31 14.94 23.65 74.23
C LEU A 31 13.87 24.73 74.40
N ASP A 32 14.19 25.99 74.12
CA ASP A 32 13.17 27.05 74.06
C ASP A 32 12.41 27.00 72.72
N GLU A 33 11.23 27.62 72.68
CA GLU A 33 10.34 27.65 71.50
C GLU A 33 11.05 28.13 70.22
N LYS A 34 11.92 29.14 70.35
CA LYS A 34 12.68 29.70 69.23
C LYS A 34 13.69 28.71 68.64
N SER A 35 14.32 27.90 69.49
CA SER A 35 15.25 26.86 69.03
C SER A 35 14.52 25.71 68.34
N ILE A 36 13.31 25.35 68.80
CA ILE A 36 12.46 24.33 68.15
C ILE A 36 12.07 24.77 66.73
N ALA A 37 11.59 26.02 66.57
CA ALA A 37 11.24 26.56 65.26
C ALA A 37 12.43 26.54 64.28
N GLN A 38 13.64 26.89 64.74
CA GLN A 38 14.87 26.84 63.94
C GLN A 38 15.25 25.41 63.53
N LEU A 39 15.05 24.42 64.42
CA LEU A 39 15.32 23.02 64.12
C LEU A 39 14.33 22.48 63.09
N ILE A 40 13.05 22.84 63.18
CA ILE A 40 12.03 22.49 62.16
C ILE A 40 12.43 23.04 60.79
N THR A 41 12.87 24.30 60.72
CA THR A 41 13.33 24.90 59.45
C THR A 41 14.54 24.14 58.89
N LYS A 42 15.50 23.75 59.73
CA LYS A 42 16.67 22.96 59.31
C LYS A 42 16.28 21.55 58.85
N ALA A 43 15.36 20.89 59.54
CA ALA A 43 14.87 19.57 59.15
C ALA A 43 14.13 19.61 57.81
N LYS A 44 13.28 20.62 57.59
CA LYS A 44 12.65 20.88 56.28
C LYS A 44 13.69 21.15 55.18
N ALA A 45 14.78 21.87 55.48
CA ALA A 45 15.87 22.10 54.54
C ALA A 45 16.63 20.82 54.17
N LEU A 46 16.80 19.86 55.11
CA LEU A 46 17.37 18.54 54.82
C LEU A 46 16.46 17.74 53.88
N ALA A 47 15.15 17.74 54.13
CA ALA A 47 14.18 17.09 53.26
C ALA A 47 14.15 17.71 51.85
N ALA A 48 14.34 19.02 51.73
CA ALA A 48 14.38 19.73 50.45
C ALA A 48 15.61 19.40 49.58
N VAL A 49 16.67 18.83 50.17
CA VAL A 49 17.87 18.34 49.46
C VAL A 49 17.95 16.80 49.41
N ASP A 50 16.78 16.15 49.49
CA ASP A 50 16.61 14.68 49.45
C ASP A 50 17.33 13.87 50.53
N LYS A 51 17.74 14.52 51.64
CA LYS A 51 18.32 13.85 52.81
C LYS A 51 17.22 13.40 53.78
N HIS A 52 16.32 12.56 53.29
CA HIS A 52 15.10 12.16 54.01
C HIS A 52 15.38 11.36 55.30
N GLU A 53 16.44 10.54 55.36
CA GLU A 53 16.81 9.83 56.60
C GLU A 53 17.31 10.78 57.69
N GLU A 54 18.16 11.75 57.33
CA GLU A 54 18.65 12.79 58.25
C GLU A 54 17.49 13.70 58.71
N ALA A 55 16.56 14.02 57.81
CA ALA A 55 15.36 14.80 58.13
C ALA A 55 14.46 14.07 59.13
N VAL A 56 14.20 12.77 58.94
CA VAL A 56 13.40 11.95 59.88
C VAL A 56 14.02 11.95 61.28
N ALA A 57 15.34 11.71 61.39
CA ALA A 57 16.03 11.73 62.68
C ALA A 57 15.96 13.11 63.37
N ALA A 58 16.05 14.19 62.59
CA ALA A 58 15.89 15.54 63.10
C ALA A 58 14.45 15.78 63.61
N PHE A 59 13.43 15.35 62.88
CA PHE A 59 12.02 15.46 63.30
C PHE A 59 11.72 14.61 64.55
N ASP A 60 12.28 13.39 64.67
CA ASP A 60 12.16 12.57 65.88
C ASP A 60 12.74 13.25 67.11
N THR A 61 13.91 13.89 66.94
CA THR A 61 14.57 14.64 68.03
C THR A 61 13.74 15.85 68.45
N ILE A 62 13.10 16.53 67.49
CA ILE A 62 12.20 17.66 67.75
C ILE A 62 10.95 17.19 68.51
N SER A 63 10.30 16.11 68.08
CA SER A 63 9.12 15.56 68.75
C SER A 63 9.41 15.14 70.20
N LEU A 64 10.56 14.49 70.46
CA LEU A 64 11.01 14.16 71.82
C LEU A 64 11.22 15.41 72.68
N SER A 65 11.82 16.45 72.10
CA SER A 65 12.08 17.72 72.81
C SER A 65 10.77 18.43 73.18
N ILE A 66 9.77 18.40 72.30
CA ILE A 66 8.43 18.97 72.57
C ILE A 66 7.72 18.23 73.70
N LEU A 67 7.81 16.89 73.75
CA LEU A 67 7.24 16.09 74.84
C LEU A 67 7.87 16.44 76.21
N THR A 68 9.17 16.72 76.25
CA THR A 68 9.86 17.13 77.49
C THR A 68 9.49 18.53 77.97
N LEU A 69 9.10 19.45 77.08
CA LEU A 69 8.58 20.76 77.48
C LEU A 69 7.19 20.65 78.12
N ASN A 70 6.33 19.77 77.60
CA ASN A 70 4.98 19.54 78.11
C ASN A 70 4.97 18.97 79.55
N SER A 71 5.93 18.10 79.88
CA SER A 71 6.08 17.56 81.24
C SER A 71 6.59 18.60 82.26
N THR A 72 7.34 19.61 81.82
CA THR A 72 7.78 20.72 82.70
C THR A 72 6.71 21.79 82.93
N ALA A 73 5.77 22.00 81.99
CA ALA A 73 4.67 22.97 82.12
C ALA A 73 3.53 22.50 83.03
N THR A 74 3.35 21.18 83.19
CA THR A 74 2.32 20.56 84.05
C THR A 74 2.76 20.41 85.52
N GLY A 75 4.02 20.73 85.85
CA GLY A 75 4.63 20.57 87.17
C GLY A 75 4.57 21.80 88.07
N GLY A 76 3.37 22.23 88.47
CA GLY A 76 3.17 23.23 89.52
C GLY A 76 3.08 22.61 90.93
N THR A 77 4.17 22.70 91.70
CA THR A 77 4.27 22.52 93.17
C THR A 77 3.70 21.22 93.78
N ALA A 78 4.57 20.22 94.01
CA ALA A 78 4.37 19.21 95.04
C ALA A 78 5.53 19.27 96.05
N ARG A 79 5.37 20.10 97.09
CA ARG A 79 6.22 20.06 98.29
C ARG A 79 5.36 19.58 99.47
N GLY A 80 5.48 18.28 99.76
CA GLY A 80 5.23 17.68 101.07
C GLY A 80 3.79 17.48 101.54
N ARG A 81 3.33 16.23 101.55
CA ARG A 81 2.98 15.47 102.78
C ARG A 81 2.52 14.06 102.41
N ARG A 82 3.06 13.07 103.13
CA ARG A 82 2.46 11.74 103.26
C ARG A 82 1.17 11.90 104.05
N ASP A 83 0.10 11.25 103.62
CA ASP A 83 -0.84 10.44 104.41
C ASP A 83 -1.92 9.85 103.47
N GLY A 84 -2.53 8.74 103.92
CA GLY A 84 -3.13 7.73 103.06
C GLY A 84 -4.62 7.86 102.71
N ALA A 85 -5.05 6.85 101.94
CA ALA A 85 -6.38 6.28 101.72
C ALA A 85 -7.32 6.89 100.63
N CYS A 86 -7.65 6.00 99.67
CA CYS A 86 -8.86 5.84 98.85
C CYS A 86 -9.59 7.05 98.25
N ALA A 87 -9.66 7.11 96.90
CA ALA A 87 -10.92 7.12 96.14
C ALA A 87 -10.68 7.07 94.62
N SER A 88 -11.55 6.34 93.93
CA SER A 88 -11.74 6.28 92.48
C SER A 88 -12.22 7.61 91.89
N SER A 89 -11.53 8.12 90.87
CA SER A 89 -12.01 9.15 89.92
C SER A 89 -11.27 8.95 88.58
N PRO A 90 -11.89 9.20 87.41
CA PRO A 90 -11.20 9.03 86.13
C PRO A 90 -10.07 10.06 85.99
N PRO A 91 -9.02 9.78 85.20
CA PRO A 91 -7.96 10.76 85.00
C PRO A 91 -8.56 12.01 84.33
N SER A 92 -8.43 13.15 85.01
CA SER A 92 -8.66 14.48 84.45
C SER A 92 -7.79 14.64 83.20
N THR A 93 -8.40 15.02 82.09
CA THR A 93 -7.72 15.41 80.86
C THR A 93 -6.62 16.43 81.17
N PRO A 94 -5.37 16.23 80.69
CA PRO A 94 -4.32 17.23 80.86
C PRO A 94 -4.74 18.55 80.20
N PRO A 95 -4.29 19.71 80.71
CA PRO A 95 -4.61 21.00 80.11
C PRO A 95 -4.14 21.01 78.65
N PRO A 96 -4.88 21.67 77.73
CA PRO A 96 -4.47 21.76 76.34
C PRO A 96 -3.10 22.42 76.26
N LEU A 97 -2.22 21.84 75.45
CA LEU A 97 -0.92 22.39 75.10
C LEU A 97 -1.10 23.85 74.60
N PRO A 98 -0.15 24.75 74.89
CA PRO A 98 -0.15 26.08 74.27
C PRO A 98 -0.19 25.96 72.75
N ALA A 99 -1.04 26.76 72.08
CA ALA A 99 -1.30 26.65 70.64
C ALA A 99 -0.02 26.62 69.78
N ASN A 100 1.01 27.38 70.14
CA ASN A 100 2.29 27.41 69.44
C ASN A 100 3.09 26.09 69.55
N ILE A 101 2.96 25.38 70.67
CA ILE A 101 3.65 24.09 70.88
C ILE A 101 2.93 22.98 70.10
N CYS A 102 1.59 23.01 70.04
CA CYS A 102 0.82 22.14 69.15
C CYS A 102 1.24 22.31 67.68
N GLN A 103 1.38 23.56 67.23
CA GLN A 103 1.77 23.86 65.85
C GLN A 103 3.16 23.32 65.51
N HIS A 104 4.15 23.49 66.39
CA HIS A 104 5.50 22.95 66.17
C HIS A 104 5.53 21.41 66.19
N ALA A 105 4.68 20.77 67.01
CA ALA A 105 4.55 19.32 67.04
C ALA A 105 3.94 18.79 65.73
N ALA A 106 2.88 19.45 65.25
CA ALA A 106 2.24 19.13 63.98
C ALA A 106 3.21 19.29 62.80
N ASP A 107 3.94 20.41 62.73
CA ASP A 107 4.94 20.67 61.70
C ASP A 107 6.05 19.61 61.64
N ALA A 108 6.48 19.12 62.81
CA ALA A 108 7.50 18.08 62.90
C ALA A 108 6.97 16.71 62.45
N LEU A 109 5.77 16.33 62.88
CA LEU A 109 5.12 15.07 62.51
C LEU A 109 4.77 15.01 61.02
N ILE A 110 4.26 16.10 60.46
CA ILE A 110 3.95 16.21 59.03
C ILE A 110 5.24 16.14 58.20
N GLY A 111 6.29 16.88 58.60
CA GLY A 111 7.59 16.82 57.93
C GLY A 111 8.23 15.43 57.97
N LYS A 112 8.11 14.73 59.11
CA LYS A 112 8.52 13.32 59.28
C LYS A 112 7.73 12.41 58.35
N GLY A 113 6.41 12.55 58.32
CA GLY A 113 5.53 11.75 57.48
C GLY A 113 5.85 11.87 55.99
N ILE A 114 6.06 13.08 55.50
CA ILE A 114 6.48 13.33 54.11
C ILE A 114 7.82 12.64 53.82
N SER A 115 8.81 12.81 54.70
CA SER A 115 10.16 12.24 54.53
C SER A 115 10.14 10.69 54.56
N LEU A 116 9.36 10.10 55.46
CA LEU A 116 9.15 8.65 55.53
C LEU A 116 8.48 8.10 54.26
N GLY A 117 7.51 8.83 53.71
CA GLY A 117 6.85 8.45 52.45
C GLY A 117 7.82 8.45 51.28
N ARG A 118 8.71 9.46 51.19
CA ARG A 118 9.77 9.54 50.17
C ARG A 118 10.78 8.40 50.28
N LEU A 119 10.99 7.86 51.48
CA LEU A 119 11.81 6.66 51.72
C LEU A 119 11.06 5.34 51.46
N GLY A 120 9.80 5.38 50.99
CA GLY A 120 8.97 4.20 50.75
C GLY A 120 8.42 3.53 52.02
N ARG A 121 8.57 4.16 53.21
CA ARG A 121 8.08 3.63 54.50
C ARG A 121 6.62 4.03 54.72
N VAL A 122 5.73 3.54 53.86
CA VAL A 122 4.37 4.11 53.71
C VAL A 122 3.51 4.02 54.97
N GLN A 123 3.51 2.89 55.69
CA GLN A 123 2.68 2.76 56.90
C GLN A 123 3.13 3.69 58.02
N ALA A 124 4.44 3.85 58.21
CA ALA A 124 5.00 4.79 59.16
C ALA A 124 4.74 6.26 58.75
N ALA A 125 4.76 6.54 57.44
CA ALA A 125 4.41 7.84 56.90
C ALA A 125 2.95 8.21 57.18
N LYS A 126 2.01 7.27 56.93
CA LYS A 126 0.58 7.45 57.21
C LYS A 126 0.33 7.72 58.70
N ALA A 127 0.92 6.92 59.59
CA ALA A 127 0.79 7.11 61.04
C ALA A 127 1.28 8.50 61.50
N ALA A 128 2.45 8.94 61.00
CA ALA A 128 2.99 10.25 61.34
C ALA A 128 2.17 11.42 60.76
N LEU A 129 1.59 11.25 59.57
CA LEU A 129 0.70 12.25 58.96
C LEU A 129 -0.66 12.32 59.67
N GLU A 130 -1.21 11.18 60.09
CA GLU A 130 -2.46 11.13 60.85
C GLU A 130 -2.29 11.82 62.20
N GLU A 131 -1.25 11.47 62.97
CA GLU A 131 -0.93 12.14 64.24
C GLU A 131 -0.63 13.63 64.07
N GLY A 132 0.06 14.00 62.98
CA GLY A 132 0.35 15.40 62.67
C GLY A 132 -0.88 16.22 62.29
N LEU A 133 -1.81 15.63 61.52
CA LEU A 133 -3.05 16.28 61.08
C LEU A 133 -4.12 16.33 62.18
N ASP A 134 -4.09 15.41 63.15
CA ASP A 134 -4.91 15.49 64.37
C ASP A 134 -4.52 16.72 65.23
N LEU A 135 -3.27 17.18 65.13
CA LEU A 135 -2.77 18.36 65.83
C LEU A 135 -2.94 19.66 65.02
N ASP A 136 -2.81 19.58 63.70
CA ASP A 136 -3.07 20.69 62.78
C ASP A 136 -3.82 20.23 61.53
N GLU A 137 -5.14 20.34 61.59
CA GLU A 137 -6.03 20.01 60.48
C GLU A 137 -5.93 21.00 59.29
N SER A 138 -5.23 22.13 59.45
CA SER A 138 -5.11 23.19 58.44
C SER A 138 -3.88 23.06 57.54
N SER A 139 -3.04 22.05 57.76
CA SER A 139 -1.83 21.85 56.98
C SER A 139 -2.10 21.30 55.57
N VAL A 140 -2.16 22.20 54.59
CA VAL A 140 -2.38 21.88 53.16
C VAL A 140 -1.34 20.87 52.65
N ALA A 141 -0.06 21.06 52.96
CA ALA A 141 1.00 20.17 52.51
C ALA A 141 0.88 18.75 53.09
N GLY A 142 0.50 18.64 54.38
CA GLY A 142 0.23 17.36 55.04
C GLY A 142 -0.98 16.64 54.42
N LEU A 143 -2.08 17.38 54.20
CA LEU A 143 -3.29 16.85 53.56
C LEU A 143 -3.01 16.35 52.13
N CYS A 144 -2.30 17.11 51.31
CA CYS A 144 -1.97 16.72 49.93
C CYS A 144 -1.10 15.47 49.85
N TYR A 145 -0.07 15.40 50.71
CA TYR A 145 0.82 14.24 50.73
C TYR A 145 0.11 13.00 51.29
N PHE A 146 -0.72 13.17 52.31
CA PHE A 146 -1.52 12.07 52.86
C PHE A 146 -2.55 11.56 51.85
N ALA A 147 -3.19 12.47 51.11
CA ALA A 147 -4.08 12.13 50.00
C ALA A 147 -3.34 11.32 48.94
N THR A 148 -2.13 11.76 48.53
CA THR A 148 -1.28 11.05 47.58
C THR A 148 -1.03 9.61 48.02
N LEU A 149 -0.63 9.38 49.28
CA LEU A 149 -0.36 8.04 49.81
C LEU A 149 -1.60 7.14 49.81
N HIS A 150 -2.79 7.69 50.06
CA HIS A 150 -4.04 6.95 50.00
C HIS A 150 -4.47 6.62 48.56
N THR A 151 -4.18 7.49 47.60
CA THR A 151 -4.51 7.28 46.19
C THR A 151 -3.56 6.31 45.49
N THR A 152 -2.24 6.43 45.71
CA THR A 152 -1.24 5.62 44.99
C THR A 152 -1.23 4.14 45.39
N GLN A 153 -1.78 3.80 46.56
CA GLN A 153 -1.86 2.41 47.03
C GLN A 153 -3.20 1.73 46.72
N CYS A 154 -4.14 2.42 46.06
CA CYS A 154 -5.49 1.92 45.77
C CYS A 154 -6.29 1.43 47.01
N GLU A 155 -5.82 1.72 48.23
CA GLU A 155 -6.43 1.24 49.47
C GLU A 155 -7.69 2.03 49.84
N ALA A 156 -7.71 3.35 49.56
CA ALA A 156 -8.83 4.23 49.93
C ALA A 156 -8.90 5.50 49.06
N ILE A 157 -9.28 5.35 47.78
CA ILE A 157 -9.41 6.46 46.83
C ILE A 157 -10.38 7.54 47.35
N THR A 158 -11.49 7.14 47.99
CA THR A 158 -12.47 8.05 48.59
C THR A 158 -11.84 8.93 49.68
N LYS A 159 -11.02 8.34 50.57
CA LYS A 159 -10.30 9.09 51.61
C LYS A 159 -9.30 10.07 50.99
N GLY A 160 -8.59 9.65 49.94
CA GLY A 160 -7.71 10.55 49.18
C GLY A 160 -8.46 11.74 48.57
N GLN A 161 -9.64 11.51 48.00
CA GLN A 161 -10.50 12.55 47.43
C GLN A 161 -10.97 13.55 48.49
N GLU A 162 -11.41 13.07 49.65
CA GLU A 162 -11.82 13.90 50.79
C GLU A 162 -10.67 14.78 51.29
N LEU A 163 -9.47 14.21 51.40
CA LEU A 163 -8.27 14.94 51.83
C LEU A 163 -7.86 16.03 50.84
N TYR A 164 -7.92 15.78 49.52
CA TYR A 164 -7.68 16.83 48.52
C TYR A 164 -8.75 17.91 48.54
N ARG A 165 -10.04 17.57 48.72
CA ARG A 165 -11.10 18.57 48.87
C ARG A 165 -10.91 19.42 50.12
N LYS A 166 -10.49 18.82 51.24
CA LYS A 166 -10.15 19.54 52.46
C LYS A 166 -8.98 20.50 52.22
N ALA A 167 -7.92 20.05 51.56
CA ALA A 167 -6.80 20.90 51.18
C ALA A 167 -7.24 22.10 50.32
N LEU A 168 -8.09 21.88 49.32
CA LEU A 168 -8.63 22.94 48.45
C LEU A 168 -9.60 23.88 49.16
N SER A 169 -10.28 23.43 50.22
CA SER A 169 -11.13 24.31 51.04
C SER A 169 -10.32 25.30 51.88
N LEU A 170 -9.07 24.94 52.20
CA LEU A 170 -8.12 25.76 52.95
C LEU A 170 -7.30 26.65 52.03
N ASP A 171 -6.84 26.10 50.90
CA ASP A 171 -6.14 26.82 49.85
C ASP A 171 -6.66 26.40 48.46
N PRO A 172 -7.61 27.16 47.89
CA PRO A 172 -8.15 26.88 46.56
C PRO A 172 -7.10 26.95 45.43
N ALA A 173 -5.96 27.61 45.66
CA ALA A 173 -4.90 27.79 44.66
C ALA A 173 -3.81 26.68 44.73
N CYS A 174 -3.95 25.71 45.64
CA CYS A 174 -2.99 24.62 45.78
C CYS A 174 -2.95 23.72 44.54
N VAL A 175 -1.92 23.91 43.70
CA VAL A 175 -1.75 23.20 42.43
C VAL A 175 -1.64 21.69 42.63
N GLU A 176 -0.96 21.23 43.67
CA GLU A 176 -0.81 19.81 43.99
C GLU A 176 -2.16 19.17 44.31
N ALA A 177 -3.02 19.86 45.07
CA ALA A 177 -4.35 19.36 45.39
C ALA A 177 -5.28 19.38 44.18
N GLN A 178 -5.23 20.45 43.37
CA GLN A 178 -5.99 20.57 42.12
C GLN A 178 -5.62 19.43 41.16
N LYS A 179 -4.32 19.23 40.90
CA LYS A 179 -3.80 18.19 40.03
C LYS A 179 -4.10 16.78 40.56
N GLY A 180 -3.90 16.55 41.86
CA GLY A 180 -4.18 15.26 42.50
C GLY A 180 -5.65 14.86 42.42
N LEU A 181 -6.56 15.80 42.69
CA LEU A 181 -7.99 15.56 42.56
C LEU A 181 -8.44 15.44 41.09
N ALA A 182 -7.89 16.23 40.16
CA ALA A 182 -8.15 16.11 38.73
C ALA A 182 -7.75 14.72 38.19
N ALA A 183 -6.65 14.15 38.68
CA ALA A 183 -6.25 12.78 38.35
C ALA A 183 -7.29 11.75 38.82
N ILE A 184 -7.76 11.82 40.08
CA ILE A 184 -8.80 10.93 40.61
C ILE A 184 -10.10 11.04 39.78
N LEU A 185 -10.53 12.26 39.48
CA LEU A 185 -11.73 12.51 38.69
C LEU A 185 -11.60 11.94 37.27
N THR A 186 -10.42 12.02 36.67
CA THR A 186 -10.15 11.42 35.36
C THR A 186 -10.18 9.89 35.41
N ASP A 187 -9.62 9.27 36.44
CA ASP A 187 -9.69 7.82 36.62
C ASP A 187 -11.13 7.34 36.91
N GLU A 188 -11.91 8.13 37.65
CA GLU A 188 -13.34 7.90 37.85
C GLU A 188 -14.11 8.01 36.52
N GLY A 189 -13.85 9.06 35.73
CA GLY A 189 -14.43 9.23 34.41
C GLY A 189 -14.13 8.06 33.48
N THR A 190 -12.90 7.54 33.53
CA THR A 190 -12.47 6.38 32.75
C THR A 190 -13.24 5.12 33.13
N ARG A 191 -13.39 4.85 34.44
CA ARG A 191 -14.18 3.72 34.95
C ARG A 191 -15.66 3.83 34.55
N LEU A 192 -16.25 5.02 34.66
CA LEU A 192 -17.64 5.26 34.27
C LEU A 192 -17.85 5.05 32.76
N LYS A 193 -16.93 5.54 31.92
CA LYS A 193 -16.94 5.28 30.48
C LYS A 193 -16.89 3.77 30.19
N GLN A 194 -15.98 3.04 30.83
CA GLN A 194 -15.86 1.58 30.68
C GLN A 194 -17.11 0.82 31.13
N ALA A 195 -17.84 1.35 32.13
CA ALA A 195 -19.13 0.83 32.58
C ALA A 195 -20.32 1.22 31.67
N GLY A 196 -20.07 1.92 30.56
CA GLY A 196 -21.10 2.39 29.62
C GLY A 196 -21.81 3.69 30.04
N GLN A 197 -21.45 4.28 31.18
CA GLN A 197 -22.00 5.53 31.68
C GLN A 197 -21.22 6.74 31.10
N VAL A 198 -21.28 6.90 29.78
CA VAL A 198 -20.42 7.84 29.04
C VAL A 198 -20.66 9.31 29.44
N ASP A 199 -21.91 9.74 29.63
CA ASP A 199 -22.22 11.11 30.06
C ASP A 199 -21.71 11.43 31.47
N ALA A 200 -21.85 10.48 32.40
CA ALA A 200 -21.32 10.62 33.75
C ALA A 200 -19.78 10.68 33.74
N GLY A 201 -19.13 9.88 32.88
CA GLY A 201 -17.69 9.94 32.68
C GLY A 201 -17.22 11.26 32.09
N LEU A 202 -17.94 11.80 31.10
CA LEU A 202 -17.64 13.11 30.50
C LEU A 202 -17.73 14.23 31.53
N ALA A 203 -18.79 14.25 32.35
CA ALA A 203 -18.95 15.22 33.42
C ALA A 203 -17.76 15.20 34.41
N LYS A 204 -17.20 14.02 34.69
CA LYS A 204 -16.02 13.89 35.55
C LYS A 204 -14.75 14.43 34.91
N TYR A 205 -14.56 14.26 33.60
CA TYR A 205 -13.43 14.89 32.91
C TYR A 205 -13.58 16.41 32.85
N GLU A 206 -14.79 16.92 32.63
CA GLU A 206 -15.06 18.36 32.65
C GLU A 206 -14.84 18.96 34.04
N GLU A 207 -15.23 18.25 35.11
CA GLU A 207 -14.91 18.60 36.50
C GLU A 207 -13.40 18.66 36.73
N ALA A 208 -12.64 17.69 36.19
CA ALA A 208 -11.18 17.67 36.28
C ALA A 208 -10.52 18.86 35.55
N VAL A 209 -11.00 19.21 34.35
CA VAL A 209 -10.50 20.38 33.58
C VAL A 209 -10.87 21.70 34.27
N ALA A 210 -12.08 21.81 34.82
CA ALA A 210 -12.49 23.00 35.55
C ALA A 210 -11.64 23.23 36.82
N LEU A 211 -11.20 22.13 37.45
CA LEU A 211 -10.34 22.18 38.63
C LEU A 211 -8.87 22.46 38.30
N HIS A 212 -8.33 21.81 37.26
CA HIS A 212 -6.95 21.99 36.81
C HIS A 212 -6.90 22.06 35.27
N PRO A 213 -7.01 23.27 34.67
CA PRO A 213 -7.07 23.44 33.22
C PRO A 213 -5.85 22.88 32.47
N ASP A 214 -4.69 22.79 33.12
CA ASP A 214 -3.44 22.30 32.55
C ASP A 214 -3.26 20.77 32.69
N TYR A 215 -4.33 20.04 33.08
CA TYR A 215 -4.29 18.58 33.20
C TYR A 215 -4.51 17.87 31.84
N ALA A 216 -3.43 17.64 31.10
CA ALA A 216 -3.46 17.02 29.77
C ALA A 216 -4.29 15.71 29.66
N PRO A 217 -4.25 14.75 30.62
CA PRO A 217 -5.02 13.51 30.53
C PRO A 217 -6.54 13.71 30.51
N ALA A 218 -7.07 14.76 31.18
CA ALA A 218 -8.50 15.03 31.12
C ALA A 218 -8.93 15.54 29.74
N HIS A 219 -8.17 16.48 29.15
CA HIS A 219 -8.41 16.95 27.78
C HIS A 219 -8.36 15.81 26.76
N TYR A 220 -7.34 14.94 26.85
CA TYR A 220 -7.23 13.76 26.00
C TYR A 220 -8.48 12.86 26.12
N ASN A 221 -8.93 12.54 27.33
CA ASN A 221 -10.09 11.67 27.53
C ASN A 221 -11.41 12.30 27.07
N ILE A 222 -11.58 13.62 27.21
CA ILE A 222 -12.71 14.36 26.60
C ILE A 222 -12.65 14.20 25.07
N GLY A 223 -11.46 14.37 24.48
CA GLY A 223 -11.23 14.19 23.05
C GLY A 223 -11.68 12.82 22.56
N ILE A 224 -11.37 11.74 23.30
CA ILE A 224 -11.82 10.39 22.95
C ILE A 224 -13.35 10.30 22.96
N VAL A 225 -14.01 10.80 24.02
CA VAL A 225 -15.48 10.76 24.12
C VAL A 225 -16.14 11.54 22.97
N LEU A 226 -15.58 12.69 22.59
CA LEU A 226 -16.07 13.49 21.46
C LEU A 226 -15.88 12.77 20.13
N ALA A 227 -14.74 12.11 19.91
CA ALA A 227 -14.49 11.30 18.72
C ALA A 227 -15.48 10.12 18.63
N ASP A 228 -15.72 9.43 19.74
CA ASP A 228 -16.70 8.32 19.83
C ASP A 228 -18.13 8.79 19.54
N ARG A 229 -18.45 10.08 19.79
CA ARG A 229 -19.75 10.72 19.45
C ARG A 229 -19.83 11.27 18.03
N GLY A 230 -18.79 11.09 17.20
CA GLY A 230 -18.77 11.63 15.84
C GLY A 230 -18.57 13.15 15.78
N ARG A 231 -17.89 13.75 16.77
CA ARG A 231 -17.51 15.18 16.80
C ARG A 231 -15.98 15.34 16.60
N PRO A 232 -15.44 15.01 15.41
CA PRO A 232 -13.99 14.90 15.19
C PRO A 232 -13.24 16.24 15.34
N GLU A 233 -13.83 17.36 14.93
CA GLU A 233 -13.18 18.67 15.03
C GLU A 233 -12.97 19.11 16.49
N GLU A 234 -13.97 18.87 17.34
CA GLU A 234 -13.87 19.18 18.76
C GLU A 234 -12.94 18.21 19.48
N ALA A 235 -12.94 16.94 19.08
CA ALA A 235 -11.97 15.96 19.57
C ALA A 235 -10.53 16.37 19.24
N MET A 236 -10.29 16.82 18.00
CA MET A 236 -8.98 17.30 17.55
C MET A 236 -8.55 18.55 18.33
N ALA A 237 -9.47 19.49 18.62
CA ALA A 237 -9.17 20.63 19.47
C ALA A 237 -8.69 20.19 20.86
N ARG A 238 -9.37 19.22 21.49
CA ARG A 238 -8.97 18.68 22.79
C ARG A 238 -7.66 17.90 22.75
N TYR A 239 -7.37 17.17 21.68
CA TYR A 239 -6.06 16.54 21.50
C TYR A 239 -4.95 17.58 21.35
N ARG A 240 -5.18 18.66 20.60
CA ARG A 240 -4.21 19.78 20.49
C ARG A 240 -3.96 20.45 21.85
N GLU A 241 -4.98 20.64 22.67
CA GLU A 241 -4.83 21.15 24.04
C GLU A 241 -4.01 20.17 24.90
N ALA A 242 -4.30 18.86 24.85
CA ALA A 242 -3.51 17.87 25.56
C ALA A 242 -2.03 17.85 25.11
N LEU A 243 -1.78 18.00 23.81
CA LEU A 243 -0.44 18.03 23.21
C LEU A 243 0.31 19.33 23.45
N SER A 244 -0.37 20.48 23.58
CA SER A 244 0.29 21.74 23.96
C SER A 244 0.78 21.71 25.40
N LEU A 245 0.03 21.02 26.28
CA LEU A 245 0.38 20.80 27.68
C LEU A 245 1.46 19.70 27.85
N CYS A 246 1.39 18.65 27.04
CA CYS A 246 2.33 17.53 27.04
C CYS A 246 2.68 17.10 25.60
N PRO A 247 3.72 17.68 24.97
CA PRO A 247 4.08 17.36 23.58
C PRO A 247 4.48 15.91 23.33
N SER A 248 4.92 15.20 24.37
CA SER A 248 5.30 13.78 24.31
C SER A 248 4.14 12.84 24.67
N TYR A 249 2.88 13.29 24.57
CA TYR A 249 1.74 12.44 24.90
C TYR A 249 1.38 11.49 23.73
N ALA A 250 2.03 10.32 23.73
CA ALA A 250 1.98 9.36 22.62
C ALA A 250 0.55 8.93 22.23
N GLU A 251 -0.33 8.70 23.21
CA GLU A 251 -1.71 8.28 22.94
C GLU A 251 -2.56 9.39 22.29
N ALA A 252 -2.31 10.65 22.63
CA ALA A 252 -2.97 11.79 22.01
C ALA A 252 -2.55 11.95 20.55
N HIS A 253 -1.24 11.81 20.26
CA HIS A 253 -0.71 11.76 18.90
C HIS A 253 -1.31 10.62 18.08
N ASN A 254 -1.32 9.40 18.63
CA ASN A 254 -1.93 8.25 17.95
C ASN A 254 -3.42 8.49 17.62
N ASN A 255 -4.21 9.00 18.57
CA ASN A 255 -5.63 9.23 18.33
C ASN A 255 -5.91 10.41 17.39
N ALA A 256 -5.06 11.44 17.37
CA ALA A 256 -5.09 12.49 16.36
C ALA A 256 -4.81 11.92 14.96
N GLY A 257 -3.81 11.03 14.85
CA GLY A 257 -3.51 10.30 13.61
C GLY A 257 -4.70 9.47 13.12
N VAL A 258 -5.44 8.81 14.02
CA VAL A 258 -6.65 8.04 13.65
C VAL A 258 -7.75 8.95 13.09
N LEU A 259 -7.92 10.16 13.62
CA LEU A 259 -8.87 11.13 13.06
C LEU A 259 -8.44 11.60 11.66
N HIS A 260 -7.16 11.94 11.48
CA HIS A 260 -6.61 12.31 10.18
C HIS A 260 -6.78 11.20 9.13
N MET A 261 -6.58 9.94 9.53
CA MET A 261 -6.79 8.78 8.69
C MET A 261 -8.23 8.65 8.19
N LYS A 262 -9.22 8.83 9.09
CA LYS A 262 -10.65 8.81 8.74
C LYS A 262 -11.05 9.92 7.77
N GLU A 263 -10.35 11.04 7.79
CA GLU A 263 -10.57 12.18 6.90
C GLU A 263 -9.79 12.08 5.59
N GLY A 264 -8.98 11.02 5.40
CA GLY A 264 -8.13 10.82 4.22
C GLY A 264 -6.90 11.74 4.17
N ARG A 265 -6.56 12.41 5.28
CA ARG A 265 -5.38 13.25 5.45
C ARG A 265 -4.17 12.39 5.85
N LEU A 266 -3.66 11.64 4.87
CA LEU A 266 -2.69 10.56 5.09
C LEU A 266 -1.32 11.09 5.53
N GLU A 267 -0.85 12.20 4.98
CA GLU A 267 0.44 12.79 5.38
C GLU A 267 0.42 13.24 6.85
N GLU A 268 -0.66 13.92 7.28
CA GLU A 268 -0.83 14.34 8.67
C GLU A 268 -0.98 13.14 9.61
N ALA A 269 -1.69 12.08 9.19
CA ALA A 269 -1.80 10.85 9.98
C ALA A 269 -0.41 10.22 10.23
N VAL A 270 0.40 10.10 9.18
CA VAL A 270 1.78 9.59 9.27
C VAL A 270 2.64 10.44 10.21
N ALA A 271 2.53 11.77 10.15
CA ALA A 271 3.25 12.67 11.04
C ALA A 271 2.89 12.41 12.51
N CYS A 272 1.60 12.37 12.84
CA CYS A 272 1.13 12.09 14.19
C CYS A 272 1.60 10.72 14.71
N TYR A 273 1.56 9.66 13.90
CA TYR A 273 2.04 8.35 14.36
C TYR A 273 3.55 8.30 14.57
N ARG A 274 4.33 9.04 13.76
CA ARG A 274 5.78 9.19 13.99
C ARG A 274 6.06 9.92 15.30
N GLU A 275 5.35 11.02 15.58
CA GLU A 275 5.45 11.74 16.86
C GLU A 275 5.06 10.83 18.05
N ALA A 276 4.05 9.97 17.89
CA ALA A 276 3.69 8.98 18.90
C ALA A 276 4.81 7.96 19.18
N LEU A 277 5.52 7.50 18.15
CA LEU A 277 6.65 6.56 18.27
C LEU A 277 7.94 7.24 18.75
N GLU A 278 8.14 8.52 18.45
CA GLU A 278 9.23 9.31 19.03
C GLU A 278 9.05 9.46 20.55
N ALA A 279 7.81 9.72 20.98
CA ALA A 279 7.46 9.79 22.40
C ALA A 279 7.50 8.42 23.10
N SER A 280 7.07 7.35 22.41
CA SER A 280 7.06 5.99 22.94
C SER A 280 7.45 4.97 21.86
N PRO A 281 8.74 4.61 21.75
CA PRO A 281 9.24 3.74 20.67
C PRO A 281 8.65 2.34 20.61
N ASN A 282 8.11 1.82 21.73
CA ASN A 282 7.50 0.49 21.83
C ASN A 282 5.97 0.55 21.76
N PHE A 283 5.39 1.61 21.20
CA PHE A 283 3.94 1.74 21.08
C PHE A 283 3.40 0.95 19.87
N ASP A 284 3.17 -0.35 20.07
CA ASP A 284 2.76 -1.29 19.01
C ASP A 284 1.55 -0.81 18.18
N LEU A 285 0.54 -0.20 18.84
CA LEU A 285 -0.64 0.30 18.16
C LEU A 285 -0.30 1.45 17.19
N ALA A 286 0.54 2.40 17.60
CA ALA A 286 1.00 3.48 16.73
C ALA A 286 1.87 2.95 15.58
N SER A 287 2.71 1.94 15.84
CA SER A 287 3.50 1.28 14.78
C SER A 287 2.62 0.61 13.73
N GLN A 288 1.59 -0.12 14.16
CA GLN A 288 0.62 -0.75 13.25
C GLN A 288 -0.18 0.29 12.46
N ASN A 289 -0.64 1.35 13.12
CA ASN A 289 -1.37 2.44 12.46
C ASN A 289 -0.50 3.21 11.47
N LEU A 290 0.78 3.43 11.79
CA LEU A 290 1.75 4.03 10.87
C LEU A 290 1.96 3.16 9.63
N SER A 291 2.12 1.84 9.80
CA SER A 291 2.22 0.91 8.68
C SER A 291 0.99 0.97 7.76
N LEU A 292 -0.21 1.03 8.32
CA LEU A 292 -1.45 1.16 7.56
C LEU A 292 -1.50 2.51 6.82
N ALA A 293 -1.20 3.62 7.50
CA ALA A 293 -1.19 4.96 6.90
C ALA A 293 -0.19 5.09 5.75
N LEU A 294 1.04 4.56 5.92
CA LEU A 294 2.04 4.52 4.85
C LEU A 294 1.57 3.66 3.66
N SER A 295 0.90 2.53 3.91
CA SER A 295 0.38 1.66 2.85
C SER A 295 -0.75 2.31 2.06
N GLU A 296 -1.67 2.99 2.73
CA GLU A 296 -2.74 3.74 2.05
C GLU A 296 -2.17 4.93 1.27
N HIS A 297 -1.20 5.64 1.85
CA HIS A 297 -0.53 6.76 1.18
C HIS A 297 0.21 6.31 -0.07
N ALA A 298 0.96 5.20 0.02
CA ALA A 298 1.62 4.58 -1.13
C ALA A 298 0.62 4.20 -2.23
N THR A 299 -0.54 3.67 -1.86
CA THR A 299 -1.60 3.29 -2.79
C THR A 299 -2.21 4.51 -3.48
N ALA A 300 -2.44 5.59 -2.73
CA ALA A 300 -2.95 6.86 -3.27
C ALA A 300 -1.95 7.52 -4.24
N ILE A 301 -0.64 7.47 -3.95
CA ILE A 301 0.41 7.97 -4.84
C ILE A 301 0.44 7.15 -6.13
N ARG A 302 0.42 5.81 -6.03
CA ARG A 302 0.39 4.90 -7.18
C ARG A 302 -0.78 5.21 -8.11
N ALA A 303 -1.97 5.42 -7.55
CA ALA A 303 -3.18 5.70 -8.32
C ALA A 303 -3.13 7.04 -9.08
N LYS A 304 -2.41 8.05 -8.58
CA LYS A 304 -2.40 9.41 -9.15
C LYS A 304 -1.42 9.58 -10.32
N ASN A 305 -0.37 8.76 -10.46
CA ASN A 305 0.59 8.91 -11.56
C ASN A 305 1.50 7.67 -11.74
N ALA A 306 1.56 7.10 -12.96
CA ALA A 306 2.49 6.02 -13.31
C ALA A 306 3.98 6.40 -13.14
N GLY A 307 4.30 7.71 -13.12
CA GLY A 307 5.66 8.22 -12.92
C GLY A 307 6.16 8.23 -11.45
N ARG A 308 5.30 7.99 -10.46
CA ARG A 308 5.65 7.97 -9.02
C ARG A 308 5.68 6.57 -8.41
N LEU A 309 5.79 5.54 -9.25
CA LEU A 309 5.79 4.15 -8.81
C LEU A 309 6.96 3.83 -7.86
N THR A 310 8.12 4.44 -8.08
CA THR A 310 9.30 4.27 -7.21
C THR A 310 9.02 4.76 -5.78
N GLU A 311 8.44 5.94 -5.64
CA GLU A 311 8.07 6.51 -4.33
C GLU A 311 7.02 5.66 -3.61
N SER A 312 6.03 5.15 -4.35
CA SER A 312 5.03 4.22 -3.79
C SER A 312 5.69 2.94 -3.26
N ILE A 313 6.64 2.37 -4.01
CA ILE A 313 7.40 1.18 -3.59
C ILE A 313 8.21 1.46 -2.31
N GLU A 314 8.87 2.62 -2.21
CA GLU A 314 9.64 3.01 -1.02
C GLU A 314 8.73 3.12 0.22
N LEU A 315 7.56 3.73 0.09
CA LEU A 315 6.59 3.84 1.18
C LEU A 315 6.02 2.49 1.63
N TYR A 316 5.79 1.54 0.71
CA TYR A 316 5.40 0.19 1.10
C TYR A 316 6.52 -0.54 1.86
N HIS A 317 7.79 -0.35 1.48
CA HIS A 317 8.91 -0.90 2.25
C HIS A 317 8.99 -0.29 3.64
N GLU A 318 8.78 1.02 3.76
CA GLU A 318 8.70 1.69 5.05
C GLU A 318 7.52 1.15 5.88
N ALA A 319 6.35 0.94 5.28
CA ALA A 319 5.21 0.33 5.95
C ALA A 319 5.55 -1.07 6.52
N LEU A 320 6.30 -1.88 5.75
CA LEU A 320 6.76 -3.21 6.17
C LEU A 320 7.88 -3.17 7.21
N PHE A 321 8.59 -2.06 7.37
CA PHE A 321 9.52 -1.88 8.48
C PHE A 321 8.77 -1.83 9.83
N TYR A 322 7.66 -1.08 9.89
CA TYR A 322 6.83 -0.95 11.10
C TYR A 322 5.95 -2.17 11.36
N ASN A 323 5.40 -2.78 10.31
CA ASN A 323 4.67 -4.05 10.42
C ASN A 323 5.09 -5.00 9.29
N SER A 324 6.14 -5.77 9.56
CA SER A 324 6.68 -6.75 8.62
C SER A 324 5.69 -7.81 8.19
N THR A 325 4.60 -8.01 8.96
CA THR A 325 3.56 -9.00 8.72
C THR A 325 2.31 -8.48 8.02
N SER A 326 2.24 -7.19 7.69
CA SER A 326 1.06 -6.59 7.04
C SER A 326 0.73 -7.28 5.70
N PRO A 327 -0.41 -7.99 5.59
CA PRO A 327 -0.78 -8.68 4.34
C PRO A 327 -1.12 -7.69 3.23
N ASP A 328 -1.76 -6.56 3.57
CA ASP A 328 -2.18 -5.53 2.61
C ASP A 328 -0.98 -4.77 2.04
N ALA A 329 0.01 -4.43 2.88
CA ALA A 329 1.23 -3.78 2.43
C ALA A 329 2.03 -4.70 1.47
N ARG A 330 2.18 -5.99 1.82
CA ARG A 330 2.85 -6.97 0.95
C ARG A 330 2.11 -7.18 -0.37
N TYR A 331 0.78 -7.32 -0.32
CA TYR A 331 -0.02 -7.52 -1.52
C TYR A 331 0.14 -6.33 -2.46
N ASN A 332 -0.04 -5.12 -1.94
CA ASN A 332 0.04 -3.90 -2.72
C ASN A 332 1.45 -3.61 -3.24
N LEU A 333 2.49 -3.97 -2.48
CA LEU A 333 3.87 -3.94 -2.98
C LEU A 333 4.08 -4.92 -4.13
N GLY A 334 3.48 -6.12 -4.07
CA GLY A 334 3.43 -7.07 -5.18
C GLY A 334 2.78 -6.48 -6.43
N VAL A 335 1.66 -5.77 -6.27
CA VAL A 335 0.99 -5.03 -7.36
C VAL A 335 1.91 -3.96 -7.95
N ALA A 336 2.54 -3.14 -7.09
CA ALA A 336 3.45 -2.10 -7.54
C ALA A 336 4.65 -2.65 -8.33
N TYR A 337 5.22 -3.78 -7.90
CA TYR A 337 6.28 -4.45 -8.65
C TYR A 337 5.80 -5.06 -9.97
N ALA A 338 4.56 -5.57 -10.03
CA ALA A 338 3.99 -6.08 -11.27
C ALA A 338 3.84 -4.95 -12.30
N GLU A 339 3.33 -3.79 -11.88
CA GLU A 339 3.24 -2.57 -12.70
C GLU A 339 4.62 -2.07 -13.14
N ALA A 340 5.63 -2.16 -12.27
CA ALA A 340 7.01 -1.80 -12.59
C ALA A 340 7.65 -2.77 -13.62
N GLY A 341 7.00 -3.90 -13.92
CA GLY A 341 7.56 -4.95 -14.77
C GLY A 341 8.53 -5.88 -14.06
N GLU A 342 8.63 -5.80 -12.73
CA GLU A 342 9.52 -6.63 -11.92
C GLU A 342 8.81 -7.93 -11.47
N ALA A 343 8.46 -8.78 -12.45
CA ALA A 343 7.66 -9.99 -12.22
C ALA A 343 8.18 -10.92 -11.11
N LYS A 344 9.51 -11.05 -10.95
CA LYS A 344 10.11 -11.87 -9.89
C LYS A 344 9.85 -11.31 -8.49
N ARG A 345 9.97 -10.00 -8.31
CA ARG A 345 9.67 -9.35 -7.03
C ARG A 345 8.17 -9.38 -6.75
N ALA A 346 7.34 -9.16 -7.77
CA ALA A 346 5.89 -9.29 -7.65
C ALA A 346 5.46 -10.69 -7.18
N CYS A 347 5.98 -11.76 -7.81
CA CYS A 347 5.74 -13.14 -7.37
C CYS A 347 6.13 -13.35 -5.91
N PHE A 348 7.33 -12.90 -5.51
CA PHE A 348 7.80 -13.06 -4.14
C PHE A 348 6.84 -12.42 -3.13
N PHE A 349 6.40 -11.19 -3.36
CA PHE A 349 5.49 -10.50 -2.45
C PHE A 349 4.08 -11.12 -2.43
N TYR A 350 3.55 -11.57 -3.57
CA TYR A 350 2.29 -12.30 -3.59
C TYR A 350 2.37 -13.65 -2.86
N GLU A 351 3.49 -14.38 -2.98
CA GLU A 351 3.70 -15.62 -2.23
C GLU A 351 3.76 -15.36 -0.72
N LEU A 352 4.43 -14.29 -0.27
CA LEU A 352 4.41 -13.88 1.13
C LEU A 352 3.01 -13.49 1.61
N THR A 353 2.24 -12.76 0.80
CA THR A 353 0.84 -12.44 1.12
C THR A 353 0.02 -13.71 1.31
N VAL A 354 0.13 -14.70 0.41
CA VAL A 354 -0.60 -15.96 0.52
C VAL A 354 -0.16 -16.78 1.73
N GLN A 355 1.11 -16.71 2.13
CA GLN A 355 1.60 -17.38 3.35
C GLN A 355 0.99 -16.80 4.62
N VAL A 356 0.88 -15.46 4.72
CA VAL A 356 0.33 -14.79 5.91
C VAL A 356 -1.19 -14.71 5.89
N ASN A 357 -1.78 -14.50 4.72
CA ASN A 357 -3.22 -14.50 4.49
C ASN A 357 -3.59 -15.45 3.33
N PRO A 358 -3.78 -16.76 3.63
CA PRO A 358 -4.18 -17.74 2.62
C PRO A 358 -5.54 -17.48 1.98
N ARG A 359 -6.36 -16.58 2.55
CA ARG A 359 -7.71 -16.22 2.10
C ARG A 359 -7.74 -14.97 1.19
N CYS A 360 -6.59 -14.45 0.75
CA CYS A 360 -6.55 -13.36 -0.23
C CYS A 360 -6.73 -13.90 -1.66
N ALA A 361 -7.94 -13.86 -2.19
CA ALA A 361 -8.25 -14.38 -3.53
C ALA A 361 -7.52 -13.59 -4.64
N GLU A 362 -7.36 -12.28 -4.46
CA GLU A 362 -6.65 -11.38 -5.36
C GLU A 362 -5.18 -11.76 -5.51
N ALA A 363 -4.49 -12.06 -4.40
CA ALA A 363 -3.10 -12.50 -4.43
C ALA A 363 -2.95 -13.83 -5.18
N HIS A 364 -3.85 -14.78 -4.97
CA HIS A 364 -3.89 -16.03 -5.73
C HIS A 364 -4.12 -15.78 -7.22
N ASN A 365 -5.08 -14.94 -7.60
CA ASN A 365 -5.34 -14.62 -9.00
C ASN A 365 -4.13 -13.94 -9.66
N ASN A 366 -3.54 -12.93 -9.04
CA ASN A 366 -2.39 -12.21 -9.61
C ASN A 366 -1.14 -13.09 -9.68
N LEU A 367 -0.93 -13.97 -8.71
CA LEU A 367 0.12 -14.99 -8.78
C LEU A 367 -0.12 -15.97 -9.93
N GLY A 368 -1.38 -16.34 -10.18
CA GLY A 368 -1.79 -17.15 -11.32
C GLY A 368 -1.49 -16.47 -12.66
N VAL A 369 -1.72 -15.16 -12.77
CA VAL A 369 -1.39 -14.36 -13.96
C VAL A 369 0.13 -14.38 -14.21
N LEU A 370 0.94 -14.13 -13.18
CA LEU A 370 2.39 -14.18 -13.32
C LEU A 370 2.90 -15.56 -13.70
N TYR A 371 2.35 -16.64 -13.10
CA TYR A 371 2.74 -17.99 -13.48
C TYR A 371 2.34 -18.36 -14.92
N LYS A 372 1.19 -17.88 -15.39
CA LYS A 372 0.78 -18.01 -16.80
C LYS A 372 1.78 -17.33 -17.72
N ASP A 373 2.15 -16.09 -17.41
CA ASP A 373 3.09 -15.30 -18.23
C ASP A 373 4.51 -15.88 -18.23
N LEU A 374 4.89 -16.55 -17.13
CA LEU A 374 6.12 -17.34 -17.03
C LEU A 374 6.03 -18.72 -17.73
N GLY A 375 4.88 -19.06 -18.33
CA GLY A 375 4.64 -20.33 -19.02
C GLY A 375 4.35 -21.53 -18.12
N ASN A 376 4.18 -21.32 -16.81
CA ASN A 376 3.86 -22.38 -15.85
C ASN A 376 2.34 -22.53 -15.67
N LEU A 377 1.69 -23.08 -16.69
CA LEU A 377 0.23 -23.29 -16.69
C LEU A 377 -0.29 -24.13 -15.51
N PRO A 378 0.38 -25.22 -15.07
CA PRO A 378 -0.09 -26.00 -13.92
C PRO A 378 -0.13 -25.21 -12.61
N LYS A 379 0.88 -24.38 -12.34
CA LYS A 379 0.87 -23.49 -11.18
C LYS A 379 -0.20 -22.41 -11.31
N ALA A 380 -0.34 -21.81 -12.49
CA ALA A 380 -1.38 -20.82 -12.75
C ALA A 380 -2.78 -21.38 -12.45
N LEU A 381 -3.08 -22.58 -12.95
CA LEU A 381 -4.33 -23.29 -12.69
C LEU A 381 -4.57 -23.50 -11.18
N THR A 382 -3.54 -23.96 -10.45
CA THR A 382 -3.62 -24.17 -9.00
C THR A 382 -3.96 -22.87 -8.26
N CYS A 383 -3.34 -21.76 -8.66
CA CYS A 383 -3.59 -20.44 -8.11
C CYS A 383 -5.03 -19.95 -8.38
N TYR A 384 -5.50 -20.04 -9.63
CA TYR A 384 -6.88 -19.65 -9.96
C TYR A 384 -7.92 -20.53 -9.25
N GLN A 385 -7.69 -21.84 -9.13
CA GLN A 385 -8.54 -22.73 -8.34
C GLN A 385 -8.56 -22.35 -6.86
N ALA A 386 -7.43 -21.93 -6.29
CA ALA A 386 -7.39 -21.42 -4.91
C ALA A 386 -8.19 -20.13 -4.77
N ALA A 387 -8.05 -19.18 -5.71
CA ALA A 387 -8.84 -17.95 -5.73
C ALA A 387 -10.35 -18.23 -5.78
N LEU A 388 -10.79 -19.16 -6.64
CA LEU A 388 -12.21 -19.54 -6.78
C LEU A 388 -12.74 -20.35 -5.60
N ARG A 389 -11.88 -21.11 -4.89
CA ARG A 389 -12.28 -21.78 -3.64
C ARG A 389 -12.60 -20.76 -2.54
N ILE A 390 -11.86 -19.65 -2.50
CA ILE A 390 -12.08 -18.56 -1.56
C ILE A 390 -13.30 -17.72 -1.97
N ARG A 391 -13.38 -17.37 -3.26
CA ARG A 391 -14.43 -16.53 -3.83
C ARG A 391 -14.94 -17.15 -5.14
N PRO A 392 -15.99 -18.00 -5.08
CA PRO A 392 -16.51 -18.70 -6.26
C PRO A 392 -17.00 -17.79 -7.39
N THR A 393 -17.47 -16.59 -7.05
CA THR A 393 -17.99 -15.58 -7.99
C THR A 393 -16.95 -14.49 -8.28
N PHE A 394 -15.67 -14.84 -8.42
CA PHE A 394 -14.60 -13.88 -8.73
C PHE A 394 -14.40 -13.75 -10.25
N PRO A 395 -14.93 -12.71 -10.93
CA PRO A 395 -15.02 -12.69 -12.39
C PRO A 395 -13.65 -12.71 -13.08
N GLU A 396 -12.64 -12.08 -12.50
CA GLU A 396 -11.26 -12.07 -13.00
C GLU A 396 -10.65 -13.47 -13.01
N ALA A 397 -10.81 -14.22 -11.91
CA ALA A 397 -10.34 -15.59 -11.81
C ALA A 397 -11.12 -16.53 -12.73
N LEU A 398 -12.44 -16.35 -12.88
CA LEU A 398 -13.26 -17.12 -13.82
C LEU A 398 -12.81 -16.89 -15.27
N ASN A 399 -12.64 -15.63 -15.69
CA ASN A 399 -12.09 -15.30 -17.01
C ASN A 399 -10.72 -15.94 -17.22
N ASN A 400 -9.83 -15.83 -16.23
CA ASN A 400 -8.48 -16.41 -16.31
C ASN A 400 -8.50 -17.94 -16.39
N MET A 401 -9.45 -18.63 -15.75
CA MET A 401 -9.65 -20.07 -15.93
C MET A 401 -10.02 -20.43 -17.37
N GLY A 402 -10.95 -19.68 -17.99
CA GLY A 402 -11.31 -19.87 -19.39
C GLY A 402 -10.11 -19.71 -20.32
N VAL A 403 -9.27 -18.69 -20.07
CA VAL A 403 -8.02 -18.47 -20.82
C VAL A 403 -7.04 -19.64 -20.64
N ILE A 404 -6.84 -20.12 -19.41
CA ILE A 404 -5.93 -21.24 -19.13
C ILE A 404 -6.40 -22.53 -19.80
N PHE A 405 -7.68 -22.87 -19.73
CA PHE A 405 -8.20 -24.06 -20.42
C PHE A 405 -8.08 -23.97 -21.93
N THR A 406 -8.25 -22.77 -22.50
CA THR A 406 -7.96 -22.51 -23.92
C THR A 406 -6.48 -22.80 -24.25
N MET A 407 -5.56 -22.30 -23.43
CA MET A 407 -4.11 -22.53 -23.61
C MET A 407 -3.69 -24.00 -23.43
N MET A 408 -4.42 -24.77 -22.61
CA MET A 408 -4.20 -26.20 -22.41
C MET A 408 -4.88 -27.07 -23.48
N CYS A 409 -5.49 -26.46 -24.50
CA CYS A 409 -6.25 -27.15 -25.55
C CYS A 409 -7.44 -27.98 -25.01
N GLN A 410 -8.13 -27.45 -23.99
CA GLN A 410 -9.33 -28.05 -23.38
C GLN A 410 -10.54 -27.13 -23.55
N PRO A 411 -11.12 -27.04 -24.76
CA PRO A 411 -12.15 -26.05 -25.06
C PRO A 411 -13.49 -26.31 -24.33
N ASP A 412 -13.84 -27.58 -24.09
CA ASP A 412 -15.08 -27.95 -23.38
C ASP A 412 -15.09 -27.45 -21.93
N ASP A 413 -13.91 -27.36 -21.32
CA ASP A 413 -13.74 -26.84 -19.97
C ASP A 413 -13.71 -25.30 -19.94
N ALA A 414 -13.34 -24.63 -21.04
CA ALA A 414 -13.13 -23.18 -21.07
C ALA A 414 -14.44 -22.36 -21.10
N LEU A 415 -15.38 -22.75 -21.97
CA LEU A 415 -16.63 -22.01 -22.21
C LEU A 415 -17.46 -21.76 -20.93
N PRO A 416 -17.68 -22.75 -20.05
CA PRO A 416 -18.44 -22.55 -18.82
C PRO A 416 -17.86 -21.46 -17.91
N TYR A 417 -16.53 -21.29 -17.88
CA TYR A 417 -15.90 -20.25 -17.06
C TYR A 417 -16.06 -18.85 -17.64
N PHE A 418 -16.01 -18.70 -18.97
CA PHE A 418 -16.31 -17.41 -19.61
C PHE A 418 -17.78 -17.02 -19.39
N GLU A 419 -18.71 -17.97 -19.55
CA GLU A 419 -20.13 -17.74 -19.28
C GLU A 419 -20.38 -17.40 -17.80
N ALA A 420 -19.74 -18.10 -16.86
CA ALA A 420 -19.83 -17.79 -15.44
C ALA A 420 -19.28 -16.39 -15.12
N ALA A 421 -18.16 -15.97 -15.73
CA ALA A 421 -17.62 -14.63 -15.55
C ALA A 421 -18.62 -13.55 -16.00
N LEU A 422 -19.29 -13.77 -17.14
CA LEU A 422 -20.28 -12.84 -17.70
C LEU A 422 -21.63 -12.90 -16.99
N GLN A 423 -21.98 -14.01 -16.34
CA GLN A 423 -23.14 -14.08 -15.44
C GLN A 423 -22.93 -13.22 -14.19
N VAL A 424 -21.70 -13.20 -13.65
CA VAL A 424 -21.36 -12.35 -12.49
C VAL A 424 -21.23 -10.89 -12.90
N LEU A 425 -20.55 -10.61 -14.01
CA LEU A 425 -20.32 -9.25 -14.52
C LEU A 425 -20.64 -9.16 -16.02
N PRO A 426 -21.89 -8.86 -16.41
CA PRO A 426 -22.32 -8.84 -17.82
C PRO A 426 -21.57 -7.86 -18.72
N ASN A 427 -21.04 -6.77 -18.16
CA ASN A 427 -20.31 -5.74 -18.92
C ASN A 427 -18.80 -5.90 -18.82
N TYR A 428 -18.30 -7.09 -18.46
CA TYR A 428 -16.88 -7.35 -18.33
C TYR A 428 -16.18 -7.43 -19.70
N SER A 429 -15.61 -6.32 -20.16
CA SER A 429 -15.00 -6.20 -21.51
C SER A 429 -13.92 -7.26 -21.77
N GLU A 430 -13.07 -7.56 -20.80
CA GLU A 430 -11.99 -8.53 -20.97
C GLU A 430 -12.53 -9.95 -21.15
N ALA A 431 -13.52 -10.37 -20.33
CA ALA A 431 -14.15 -11.68 -20.49
C ALA A 431 -14.90 -11.81 -21.83
N ARG A 432 -15.59 -10.76 -22.28
CA ARG A 432 -16.25 -10.77 -23.60
C ARG A 432 -15.24 -10.87 -24.74
N THR A 433 -14.14 -10.13 -24.64
CA THR A 433 -13.08 -10.15 -25.65
C THR A 433 -12.40 -11.53 -25.70
N ASN A 434 -12.12 -12.14 -24.54
CA ASN A 434 -11.53 -13.47 -24.47
C ASN A 434 -12.49 -14.56 -24.95
N LEU A 435 -13.79 -14.45 -24.65
CA LEU A 435 -14.82 -15.35 -25.18
C LEU A 435 -14.93 -15.23 -26.71
N GLY A 436 -14.92 -14.00 -27.23
CA GLY A 436 -14.90 -13.76 -28.68
C GLY A 436 -13.69 -14.43 -29.34
N LYS A 437 -12.50 -14.31 -28.72
CA LYS A 437 -11.28 -14.96 -29.22
C LYS A 437 -11.39 -16.48 -29.17
N PHE A 438 -11.89 -17.03 -28.06
CA PHE A 438 -12.14 -18.45 -27.92
C PHE A 438 -13.06 -19.00 -29.03
N LEU A 439 -14.16 -18.29 -29.32
CA LEU A 439 -15.10 -18.65 -30.39
C LEU A 439 -14.46 -18.56 -31.77
N GLN A 440 -13.62 -17.55 -31.99
CA GLN A 440 -12.86 -17.38 -33.22
C GLN A 440 -11.87 -18.54 -33.43
N ASP A 441 -11.13 -18.92 -32.38
CA ASP A 441 -10.21 -20.07 -32.40
C ASP A 441 -10.96 -21.40 -32.60
N ALA A 442 -12.20 -21.49 -32.15
CA ALA A 442 -13.11 -22.61 -32.42
C ALA A 442 -13.70 -22.60 -33.85
N GLY A 443 -13.45 -21.54 -34.64
CA GLY A 443 -13.88 -21.40 -36.03
C GLY A 443 -15.25 -20.72 -36.21
N ASP A 444 -15.86 -20.20 -35.14
CA ASP A 444 -17.16 -19.52 -35.20
C ASP A 444 -16.98 -17.99 -35.22
N ALA A 445 -16.58 -17.48 -36.39
CA ALA A 445 -16.30 -16.05 -36.59
C ALA A 445 -17.51 -15.15 -36.33
N GLU A 446 -18.73 -15.60 -36.65
CA GLU A 446 -19.93 -14.79 -36.45
C GLU A 446 -20.28 -14.61 -34.98
N LYS A 447 -20.19 -15.69 -34.19
CA LYS A 447 -20.38 -15.56 -32.74
C LYS A 447 -19.27 -14.74 -32.10
N ALA A 448 -18.03 -14.86 -32.58
CA ALA A 448 -16.93 -14.04 -32.11
C ALA A 448 -17.21 -12.54 -32.35
N ILE A 449 -17.60 -12.17 -33.57
CA ILE A 449 -17.97 -10.79 -33.93
C ILE A 449 -19.11 -10.29 -33.03
N ALA A 450 -20.14 -11.10 -32.78
CA ALA A 450 -21.23 -10.71 -31.89
C ALA A 450 -20.77 -10.41 -30.44
N GLN A 451 -19.80 -11.16 -29.91
CA GLN A 451 -19.23 -10.87 -28.59
C GLN A 451 -18.43 -9.56 -28.58
N TYR A 452 -17.68 -9.28 -29.64
CA TYR A 452 -16.94 -8.03 -29.76
C TYR A 452 -17.88 -6.83 -29.96
N ASP A 453 -18.93 -6.97 -30.77
CA ASP A 453 -19.98 -5.94 -30.95
C ASP A 453 -20.64 -5.59 -29.61
N GLU A 454 -21.04 -6.59 -28.84
CA GLU A 454 -21.62 -6.39 -27.52
C GLU A 454 -20.62 -5.72 -26.55
N CYS A 455 -19.33 -6.09 -26.62
CA CYS A 455 -18.29 -5.42 -25.84
C CYS A 455 -18.16 -3.94 -26.22
N LEU A 456 -18.16 -3.62 -27.51
CA LEU A 456 -18.02 -2.25 -28.03
C LEU A 456 -19.28 -1.40 -27.80
N LEU A 457 -20.45 -2.02 -27.67
CA LEU A 457 -21.68 -1.33 -27.29
C LEU A 457 -21.58 -0.72 -25.88
N HIS A 458 -21.04 -1.47 -24.92
CA HIS A 458 -20.87 -1.01 -23.53
C HIS A 458 -19.57 -0.25 -23.29
N ASN A 459 -18.51 -0.59 -24.03
CA ASN A 459 -17.20 0.04 -23.93
C ASN A 459 -16.63 0.36 -25.33
N PRO A 460 -17.06 1.48 -25.95
CA PRO A 460 -16.61 1.87 -27.29
C PRO A 460 -15.10 2.15 -27.40
N LEU A 461 -14.42 2.34 -26.26
CA LEU A 461 -12.97 2.61 -26.18
C LEU A 461 -12.13 1.33 -25.97
N CYS A 462 -12.75 0.15 -26.01
CA CYS A 462 -12.03 -1.12 -25.92
C CYS A 462 -11.32 -1.47 -27.24
N ASP A 463 -10.15 -0.89 -27.47
CA ASP A 463 -9.41 -1.06 -28.73
C ASP A 463 -9.05 -2.53 -29.02
N ASN A 464 -8.79 -3.34 -27.98
CA ASN A 464 -8.56 -4.79 -28.12
C ASN A 464 -9.78 -5.50 -28.75
N ALA A 465 -11.00 -5.16 -28.31
CA ALA A 465 -12.22 -5.74 -28.89
C ALA A 465 -12.41 -5.27 -30.33
N ALA A 466 -12.13 -3.99 -30.63
CA ALA A 466 -12.23 -3.45 -31.98
C ALA A 466 -11.25 -4.13 -32.96
N HIS A 467 -9.98 -4.29 -32.57
CA HIS A 467 -8.99 -4.99 -33.39
C HIS A 467 -9.35 -6.47 -33.62
N ASN A 468 -9.75 -7.18 -32.56
CA ASN A 468 -10.13 -8.58 -32.69
C ASN A 468 -11.40 -8.76 -33.52
N ARG A 469 -12.35 -7.82 -33.44
CA ARG A 469 -13.53 -7.77 -34.31
C ARG A 469 -13.14 -7.68 -35.78
N LEU A 470 -12.29 -6.70 -36.13
CA LEU A 470 -11.83 -6.51 -37.51
C LEU A 470 -11.06 -7.73 -38.02
N LEU A 471 -10.21 -8.32 -37.18
CA LEU A 471 -9.55 -9.59 -37.50
C LEU A 471 -10.58 -10.71 -37.76
N ALA A 472 -11.61 -10.85 -36.93
CA ALA A 472 -12.67 -11.85 -37.09
C ALA A 472 -13.53 -11.61 -38.35
N CYS A 473 -13.74 -10.36 -38.76
CA CYS A 473 -14.45 -10.03 -40.00
C CYS A 473 -13.82 -10.67 -41.25
N ASN A 474 -12.50 -10.87 -41.27
CA ASN A 474 -11.81 -11.55 -42.39
C ASN A 474 -12.19 -13.03 -42.55
N TYR A 475 -12.77 -13.63 -41.51
CA TYR A 475 -13.22 -15.03 -41.50
C TYR A 475 -14.74 -15.14 -41.55
N SER A 476 -15.45 -14.02 -41.70
CA SER A 476 -16.90 -13.98 -41.80
C SER A 476 -17.35 -14.64 -43.10
N VAL A 477 -18.39 -15.48 -43.02
CA VAL A 477 -19.00 -16.13 -44.20
C VAL A 477 -20.25 -15.42 -44.68
N VAL A 478 -20.74 -14.45 -43.89
CA VAL A 478 -21.94 -13.66 -44.23
C VAL A 478 -21.60 -12.27 -44.75
N ARG A 479 -20.40 -11.75 -44.46
CA ARG A 479 -19.94 -10.44 -44.95
C ARG A 479 -19.21 -10.57 -46.27
N THR A 480 -19.48 -9.63 -47.15
CA THR A 480 -18.75 -9.43 -48.40
C THR A 480 -17.39 -8.77 -48.13
N THR A 481 -16.46 -8.94 -49.07
CA THR A 481 -15.16 -8.27 -49.05
C THR A 481 -15.28 -6.74 -48.95
N GLU A 482 -16.30 -6.17 -49.58
CA GLU A 482 -16.60 -4.74 -49.52
C GLU A 482 -17.04 -4.30 -48.12
N GLU A 483 -17.96 -5.02 -47.49
CA GLU A 483 -18.40 -4.72 -46.11
C GLU A 483 -17.24 -4.81 -45.13
N VAL A 484 -16.39 -5.84 -45.24
CA VAL A 484 -15.19 -5.97 -44.39
C VAL A 484 -14.29 -4.75 -44.56
N THR A 485 -14.06 -4.30 -45.80
CA THR A 485 -13.24 -3.10 -46.05
C THR A 485 -13.86 -1.85 -45.42
N LEU A 486 -15.17 -1.64 -45.61
CA LEU A 486 -15.88 -0.49 -45.07
C LEU A 486 -15.84 -0.43 -43.54
N GLU A 487 -15.91 -1.58 -42.87
CA GLU A 487 -15.76 -1.70 -41.41
C GLU A 487 -14.37 -1.26 -40.93
N HIS A 488 -13.30 -1.66 -41.64
CA HIS A 488 -11.94 -1.23 -41.33
C HIS A 488 -11.77 0.29 -41.52
N GLU A 489 -12.25 0.83 -42.64
CA GLU A 489 -12.18 2.27 -42.90
C GLU A 489 -13.00 3.08 -41.90
N ALA A 490 -14.17 2.59 -41.50
CA ALA A 490 -15.00 3.23 -40.48
C ALA A 490 -14.28 3.30 -39.14
N TRP A 491 -13.69 2.19 -38.71
CA TRP A 491 -12.83 2.15 -37.53
C TRP A 491 -11.67 3.13 -37.67
N GLY A 492 -10.93 3.11 -38.79
CA GLY A 492 -9.73 3.92 -38.97
C GLY A 492 -10.01 5.42 -38.98
N ARG A 493 -11.15 5.86 -39.56
CA ARG A 493 -11.60 7.26 -39.47
C ARG A 493 -11.86 7.69 -38.02
N GLN A 494 -12.61 6.88 -37.26
CA GLN A 494 -12.92 7.18 -35.85
C GLN A 494 -11.65 7.16 -34.99
N PHE A 495 -10.78 6.18 -35.22
CA PHE A 495 -9.53 6.01 -34.48
C PHE A 495 -8.56 7.18 -34.74
N ALA A 496 -8.39 7.60 -36.00
CA ALA A 496 -7.59 8.76 -36.36
C ALA A 496 -8.12 10.06 -35.75
N GLN A 497 -9.46 10.24 -35.72
CA GLN A 497 -10.07 11.41 -35.08
C GLN A 497 -9.79 11.45 -33.58
N ARG A 498 -9.91 10.31 -32.87
CA ARG A 498 -9.56 10.21 -31.44
C ARG A 498 -8.09 10.51 -31.18
N ALA A 499 -7.19 9.96 -32.00
CA ALA A 499 -5.75 10.21 -31.87
C ALA A 499 -5.41 11.71 -32.08
N ALA A 500 -6.05 12.38 -33.04
CA ALA A 500 -5.87 13.81 -33.27
C ALA A 500 -6.38 14.66 -32.09
N GLN A 501 -7.50 14.29 -31.47
CA GLN A 501 -8.04 14.96 -30.27
C GLN A 501 -7.09 14.80 -29.07
N ALA A 502 -6.68 13.57 -28.76
CA ALA A 502 -5.76 13.30 -27.65
C ALA A 502 -4.43 14.05 -27.77
N MET A 503 -3.90 14.16 -28.99
CA MET A 503 -2.68 14.91 -29.26
C MET A 503 -2.85 16.43 -29.02
N ALA A 504 -3.98 17.01 -29.45
CA ALA A 504 -4.28 18.42 -29.25
C ALA A 504 -4.40 18.81 -27.77
N GLU A 505 -4.91 17.90 -26.94
CA GLU A 505 -5.02 18.09 -25.49
C GLU A 505 -3.67 17.98 -24.77
N CYS A 506 -2.80 17.04 -25.19
CA CYS A 506 -1.53 16.77 -24.52
C CYS A 506 -0.39 17.73 -24.90
N LEU A 507 -0.48 18.38 -26.06
CA LEU A 507 0.57 19.26 -26.58
C LEU A 507 -0.05 20.49 -27.27
N PRO A 508 -0.55 21.49 -26.52
CA PRO A 508 -1.19 22.68 -27.10
C PRO A 508 -0.24 23.51 -28.00
N ASP A 509 1.08 23.41 -27.78
CA ASP A 509 2.11 24.06 -28.61
C ASP A 509 2.63 23.17 -29.76
N ALA A 510 2.31 21.86 -29.75
CA ALA A 510 2.57 21.03 -30.92
C ALA A 510 1.56 21.45 -31.98
N HIS A 511 2.07 22.10 -33.03
CA HIS A 511 1.27 22.43 -34.19
C HIS A 511 0.75 21.13 -34.81
N CYS A 512 -0.49 20.76 -34.50
CA CYS A 512 -1.20 19.68 -35.17
C CYS A 512 -2.53 20.22 -35.67
N GLY A 513 -2.87 19.91 -36.93
CA GLY A 513 -4.22 20.14 -37.42
C GLY A 513 -4.35 20.53 -38.88
N LYS A 514 -3.70 19.79 -39.78
CA LYS A 514 -4.10 19.53 -41.18
C LYS A 514 -3.14 18.46 -41.71
N ALA A 515 -3.51 17.75 -42.76
CA ALA A 515 -2.52 17.07 -43.59
C ALA A 515 -1.37 18.06 -43.85
N GLY A 516 -0.19 17.83 -43.26
CA GLY A 516 0.93 18.78 -43.32
C GLY A 516 1.46 19.35 -42.00
N ALA A 517 1.55 18.57 -40.91
CA ALA A 517 2.64 18.84 -39.96
C ALA A 517 3.95 18.70 -40.75
N GLU A 518 4.67 19.81 -41.00
CA GLU A 518 5.89 19.78 -41.80
C GLU A 518 6.90 18.85 -41.15
N HIS A 519 7.07 17.67 -41.73
CA HIS A 519 8.15 16.78 -41.36
C HIS A 519 9.46 17.50 -41.65
N ARG A 520 10.34 17.60 -40.66
CA ARG A 520 11.65 18.27 -40.80
C ARG A 520 12.63 17.50 -41.70
N ASN A 521 12.22 16.33 -42.19
CA ASN A 521 13.01 15.48 -43.08
C ASN A 521 13.28 16.19 -44.41
N THR A 522 14.55 16.49 -44.71
CA THR A 522 14.94 17.07 -45.99
C THR A 522 14.88 16.02 -47.11
N PRO A 523 14.18 16.26 -48.23
CA PRO A 523 14.11 15.32 -49.36
C PRO A 523 15.38 15.36 -50.23
N ASP A 524 16.52 15.03 -49.64
CA ASP A 524 17.82 14.92 -50.33
C ASP A 524 18.04 13.48 -50.84
N ARG A 525 18.37 13.33 -52.13
CA ARG A 525 18.66 12.03 -52.74
C ARG A 525 20.07 11.50 -52.43
N GLY A 526 20.98 12.38 -51.98
CA GLY A 526 22.37 12.04 -51.65
C GLY A 526 22.55 11.49 -50.23
N ARG A 527 21.59 11.74 -49.33
CA ARG A 527 21.64 11.22 -47.96
C ARG A 527 21.14 9.78 -47.87
N ARG A 528 21.59 9.10 -46.83
CA ARG A 528 21.10 7.78 -46.47
C ARG A 528 19.63 7.85 -46.01
N LEU A 529 18.78 6.97 -46.54
CA LEU A 529 17.37 6.86 -46.13
C LEU A 529 17.28 6.31 -44.70
N ARG A 530 16.43 6.88 -43.86
CA ARG A 530 16.19 6.42 -42.48
C ARG A 530 14.86 5.66 -42.44
N VAL A 531 14.93 4.36 -42.23
CA VAL A 531 13.75 3.47 -42.23
C VAL A 531 13.52 2.95 -40.81
N GLY A 532 12.31 3.15 -40.30
CA GLY A 532 11.86 2.62 -39.02
C GLY A 532 11.04 1.35 -39.22
N TYR A 533 11.27 0.31 -38.40
CA TYR A 533 10.36 -0.84 -38.31
C TYR A 533 9.69 -0.85 -36.93
N LEU A 534 8.37 -0.90 -36.88
CA LEU A 534 7.56 -0.80 -35.67
C LEU A 534 6.69 -2.05 -35.52
N GLY A 535 6.77 -2.71 -34.36
CA GLY A 535 5.92 -3.85 -34.06
C GLY A 535 6.35 -4.68 -32.84
N PRO A 536 5.54 -5.67 -32.44
CA PRO A 536 5.81 -6.52 -31.27
C PRO A 536 6.60 -7.79 -31.63
N ASP A 537 6.63 -8.15 -32.90
CA ASP A 537 6.94 -9.51 -33.36
C ASP A 537 8.40 -9.75 -33.71
N PHE A 538 9.32 -8.96 -33.14
CA PHE A 538 10.76 -9.16 -33.29
C PHE A 538 11.31 -10.29 -32.39
N ASN A 539 10.56 -11.38 -32.28
CA ASN A 539 10.88 -12.56 -31.48
C ASN A 539 10.56 -13.82 -32.31
N LEU A 540 10.57 -15.02 -31.72
CA LEU A 540 10.13 -16.25 -32.37
C LEU A 540 8.61 -16.16 -32.65
N HIS A 541 8.30 -15.50 -33.76
CA HIS A 541 6.96 -15.22 -34.27
C HIS A 541 6.96 -15.37 -35.80
N SER A 542 5.79 -15.61 -36.39
CA SER A 542 5.65 -15.82 -37.84
C SER A 542 6.20 -14.65 -38.65
N VAL A 543 5.88 -13.41 -38.25
CA VAL A 543 6.34 -12.16 -38.90
C VAL A 543 7.86 -12.08 -38.97
N ALA A 544 8.58 -12.48 -37.92
CA ALA A 544 10.04 -12.38 -37.88
C ALA A 544 10.72 -13.22 -38.97
N PHE A 545 10.13 -14.36 -39.38
CA PHE A 545 10.68 -15.20 -40.45
C PHE A 545 10.76 -14.50 -41.81
N PHE A 546 9.99 -13.43 -42.00
CA PHE A 546 9.96 -12.62 -43.21
C PHE A 546 10.68 -11.28 -42.99
N ALA A 547 10.39 -10.59 -41.89
CA ALA A 547 10.95 -9.27 -41.60
C ALA A 547 12.47 -9.29 -41.35
N GLU A 548 13.04 -10.38 -40.84
CA GLU A 548 14.50 -10.49 -40.62
C GLU A 548 15.30 -10.30 -41.93
N ALA A 549 14.77 -10.78 -43.07
CA ALA A 549 15.44 -10.61 -44.36
C ALA A 549 15.53 -9.14 -44.79
N ALA A 550 14.51 -8.34 -44.49
CA ALA A 550 14.50 -6.90 -44.80
C ALA A 550 15.57 -6.14 -43.99
N LEU A 551 15.81 -6.55 -42.75
CA LEU A 551 16.91 -6.00 -41.93
C LEU A 551 18.26 -6.44 -42.47
N ARG A 552 18.44 -7.73 -42.76
CA ARG A 552 19.73 -8.30 -43.19
C ARG A 552 20.17 -7.81 -44.56
N CYS A 553 19.28 -7.81 -45.53
CA CYS A 553 19.58 -7.54 -46.94
C CYS A 553 19.52 -6.04 -47.28
N ARG A 554 19.35 -5.16 -46.28
CA ARG A 554 19.42 -3.72 -46.49
C ARG A 554 20.83 -3.34 -46.95
N GLY A 555 20.94 -2.52 -47.99
CA GLY A 555 22.21 -1.91 -48.32
C GLY A 555 22.60 -0.91 -47.23
N ARG A 556 23.48 -1.27 -46.29
CA ARG A 556 23.90 -0.40 -45.15
C ARG A 556 24.49 0.95 -45.59
N GLY A 557 24.97 1.05 -46.83
CA GLY A 557 25.41 2.32 -47.45
C GLY A 557 24.25 3.21 -47.94
N HIS A 558 23.07 2.64 -48.17
CA HIS A 558 21.89 3.32 -48.72
C HIS A 558 20.79 3.57 -47.69
N SER A 559 20.72 2.77 -46.62
CA SER A 559 19.75 2.96 -45.54
C SER A 559 20.34 2.82 -44.12
N HIS A 560 19.78 3.61 -43.20
CA HIS A 560 19.88 3.48 -41.74
C HIS A 560 18.58 2.85 -41.25
N VAL A 561 18.65 1.83 -40.41
CA VAL A 561 17.47 1.16 -39.87
C VAL A 561 17.38 1.25 -38.35
N THR A 562 16.27 1.81 -37.88
CA THR A 562 15.89 1.85 -36.47
C THR A 562 14.72 0.90 -36.23
N VAL A 563 14.83 0.01 -35.25
CA VAL A 563 13.74 -0.88 -34.84
C VAL A 563 13.08 -0.35 -33.57
N TYR A 564 11.76 -0.23 -33.59
CA TYR A 564 10.91 0.15 -32.46
C TYR A 564 10.12 -1.08 -32.00
N CYS A 565 10.66 -1.80 -31.01
CA CYS A 565 10.09 -3.04 -30.52
C CYS A 565 9.04 -2.78 -29.42
N SER A 566 7.78 -3.12 -29.67
CA SER A 566 6.68 -3.03 -28.70
C SER A 566 6.50 -4.31 -27.88
N SER A 567 7.59 -5.06 -27.64
CA SER A 567 7.59 -6.28 -26.81
C SER A 567 8.79 -6.30 -25.86
N ARG A 568 8.62 -6.89 -24.67
CA ARG A 568 9.69 -7.18 -23.71
C ARG A 568 10.35 -8.55 -23.92
N LYS A 569 9.76 -9.40 -24.77
CA LYS A 569 10.26 -10.76 -24.99
C LYS A 569 11.59 -10.71 -25.74
N GLU A 570 12.61 -11.33 -25.15
CA GLU A 570 13.91 -11.49 -25.79
C GLU A 570 14.24 -12.96 -25.96
N ASP A 571 14.45 -13.37 -27.21
CA ASP A 571 14.90 -14.71 -27.54
C ASP A 571 16.07 -14.69 -28.55
N ALA A 572 16.41 -15.85 -29.10
CA ALA A 572 17.48 -15.97 -30.08
C ALA A 572 17.20 -15.18 -31.37
N THR A 573 15.93 -15.06 -31.78
CA THR A 573 15.54 -14.29 -32.97
C THR A 573 15.67 -12.80 -32.70
N THR A 574 15.20 -12.34 -31.54
CA THR A 574 15.37 -10.93 -31.13
C THR A 574 16.83 -10.50 -31.15
N ARG A 575 17.73 -11.33 -30.61
CA ARG A 575 19.18 -11.04 -30.60
C ARG A 575 19.77 -10.92 -32.00
N ARG A 576 19.42 -11.84 -32.93
CA ARG A 576 19.87 -11.75 -34.32
C ARG A 576 19.36 -10.49 -35.02
N MET A 577 18.10 -10.14 -34.83
CA MET A 577 17.53 -8.93 -35.45
C MET A 577 18.13 -7.65 -34.85
N LYS A 578 18.45 -7.64 -33.55
CA LYS A 578 19.18 -6.54 -32.88
C LYS A 578 20.56 -6.29 -33.49
N GLU A 579 21.35 -7.35 -33.71
CA GLU A 579 22.66 -7.26 -34.38
C GLU A 579 22.56 -6.75 -35.83
N GLN A 580 21.42 -7.01 -36.46
CA GLN A 580 21.16 -6.55 -37.81
C GLN A 580 20.73 -5.09 -37.83
N ALA A 581 19.93 -4.58 -36.89
CA ALA A 581 19.52 -3.16 -36.87
C ALA A 581 20.70 -2.19 -36.66
N ASP A 582 20.57 -0.93 -37.11
CA ASP A 582 21.55 0.12 -36.77
C ASP A 582 21.23 0.74 -35.41
N GLU A 583 19.94 0.89 -35.08
CA GLU A 583 19.45 1.31 -33.77
C GLU A 583 18.28 0.41 -33.31
N TRP A 584 18.19 0.18 -32.00
CA TRP A 584 17.11 -0.60 -31.40
C TRP A 584 16.50 0.13 -30.20
N ARG A 585 15.20 0.40 -30.27
CA ARG A 585 14.43 1.09 -29.23
C ARG A 585 13.33 0.17 -28.70
N VAL A 586 13.33 -0.04 -27.39
CA VAL A 586 12.21 -0.71 -26.71
C VAL A 586 11.14 0.33 -26.42
N VAL A 587 9.98 0.16 -27.03
CA VAL A 587 8.82 1.07 -26.91
C VAL A 587 7.64 0.45 -26.17
N TYR A 588 7.79 -0.78 -25.66
CA TYR A 588 6.80 -1.42 -24.81
C TYR A 588 6.46 -0.54 -23.58
N GLY A 589 5.16 -0.33 -23.35
CA GLY A 589 4.65 0.46 -22.22
C GLY A 589 4.78 1.97 -22.36
N LYS A 590 5.28 2.49 -23.49
CA LYS A 590 5.33 3.93 -23.77
C LYS A 590 4.04 4.38 -24.46
N ARG A 591 3.60 5.60 -24.15
CA ARG A 591 2.42 6.21 -24.79
C ARG A 591 2.69 6.50 -26.27
N ALA A 592 1.62 6.59 -27.07
CA ALA A 592 1.71 6.81 -28.51
C ALA A 592 2.51 8.07 -28.87
N GLU A 593 2.26 9.16 -28.15
CA GLU A 593 2.87 10.48 -28.36
C GLU A 593 4.37 10.45 -28.11
N GLU A 594 4.81 9.73 -27.07
CA GLU A 594 6.23 9.57 -26.74
C GLU A 594 6.97 8.77 -27.82
N VAL A 595 6.35 7.71 -28.33
CA VAL A 595 6.91 6.92 -29.42
C VAL A 595 6.94 7.72 -30.72
N ALA A 596 5.86 8.45 -31.03
CA ALA A 596 5.79 9.30 -32.20
C ALA A 596 6.82 10.45 -32.16
N ALA A 597 7.06 11.04 -30.98
CA ALA A 597 8.11 12.03 -30.77
C ALA A 597 9.51 11.44 -30.96
N MET A 598 9.76 10.22 -30.47
CA MET A 598 11.01 9.50 -30.75
C MET A 598 11.22 9.28 -32.25
N VAL A 599 10.22 8.79 -32.97
CA VAL A 599 10.30 8.57 -34.43
C VAL A 599 10.62 9.88 -35.17
N ARG A 600 10.00 10.99 -34.75
CA ARG A 600 10.27 12.33 -35.31
C ARG A 600 11.69 12.82 -34.98
N SER A 601 12.14 12.65 -33.75
CA SER A 601 13.49 13.01 -33.31
C SER A 601 14.56 12.20 -34.04
N ASP A 602 14.25 10.94 -34.33
CA ASP A 602 15.12 10.04 -35.08
C ASP A 602 15.09 10.33 -36.59
N GLY A 603 14.31 11.32 -37.04
CA GLY A 603 14.26 11.73 -38.45
C GLY A 603 13.92 10.56 -39.39
N ILE A 604 13.04 9.66 -38.97
CA ILE A 604 12.62 8.52 -39.80
C ILE A 604 11.87 9.04 -41.03
N ASP A 605 12.27 8.58 -42.22
CA ASP A 605 11.65 8.94 -43.50
C ASP A 605 10.49 8.03 -43.86
N ILE A 606 10.70 6.73 -43.63
CA ILE A 606 9.74 5.67 -43.92
C ILE A 606 9.54 4.87 -42.63
N LEU A 607 8.33 4.86 -42.08
CA LEU A 607 7.97 4.02 -40.93
C LEU A 607 7.15 2.83 -41.42
N VAL A 608 7.65 1.63 -41.19
CA VAL A 608 7.03 0.35 -41.58
C VAL A 608 6.43 -0.33 -40.34
N GLU A 609 5.12 -0.42 -40.30
CA GLU A 609 4.32 -1.10 -39.28
C GLU A 609 4.17 -2.59 -39.65
N LEU A 610 4.36 -3.49 -38.69
CA LEU A 610 4.49 -4.93 -38.96
C LEU A 610 3.36 -5.83 -38.43
N ALA A 611 2.36 -5.31 -37.72
CA ALA A 611 1.36 -6.10 -36.99
C ALA A 611 -0.08 -5.91 -37.49
N GLY A 612 -0.45 -4.73 -38.01
CA GLY A 612 -1.83 -4.35 -38.33
C GLY A 612 -2.77 -4.55 -37.14
N HIS A 613 -3.89 -5.26 -37.31
CA HIS A 613 -4.86 -5.49 -36.20
C HIS A 613 -4.52 -6.68 -35.29
N THR A 614 -3.28 -7.17 -35.30
CA THR A 614 -2.86 -8.26 -34.41
C THR A 614 -2.37 -7.74 -33.05
N ALA A 615 -2.11 -8.67 -32.12
CA ALA A 615 -1.81 -8.35 -30.72
C ALA A 615 -0.53 -7.52 -30.58
N GLY A 616 -0.59 -6.45 -29.77
CA GLY A 616 0.58 -5.60 -29.48
C GLY A 616 0.96 -4.62 -30.60
N ASN A 617 0.06 -4.43 -31.58
CA ASN A 617 0.22 -3.44 -32.64
C ASN A 617 0.37 -2.02 -32.08
N ARG A 618 0.88 -1.12 -32.93
CA ARG A 618 1.09 0.30 -32.61
C ARG A 618 0.43 1.21 -33.65
N LEU A 619 -0.78 0.86 -34.09
CA LEU A 619 -1.57 1.68 -35.01
C LEU A 619 -1.92 3.05 -34.39
N ASP A 620 -1.94 3.15 -33.06
CA ASP A 620 -2.00 4.41 -32.31
C ASP A 620 -0.84 5.37 -32.66
N VAL A 621 0.39 4.85 -32.76
CA VAL A 621 1.55 5.63 -33.19
C VAL A 621 1.42 6.05 -34.65
N MET A 622 0.98 5.13 -35.51
CA MET A 622 0.79 5.42 -36.94
C MET A 622 -0.27 6.50 -37.16
N ALA A 623 -1.32 6.54 -36.34
CA ALA A 623 -2.38 7.55 -36.41
C ALA A 623 -1.87 8.98 -36.17
N LEU A 624 -0.77 9.15 -35.41
CA LEU A 624 -0.11 10.43 -35.15
C LEU A 624 0.84 10.89 -36.26
N ARG A 625 0.91 10.12 -37.36
CA ARG A 625 1.73 10.35 -38.55
C ARG A 625 3.15 10.86 -38.23
N PRO A 626 3.98 10.11 -37.47
CA PRO A 626 5.32 10.55 -37.11
C PRO A 626 6.34 10.60 -38.25
N ALA A 627 6.16 9.82 -39.33
CA ALA A 627 7.05 9.82 -40.49
C ALA A 627 6.36 10.37 -41.74
N PRO A 628 7.10 10.99 -42.69
CA PRO A 628 6.55 11.48 -43.96
C PRO A 628 5.83 10.40 -44.77
N VAL A 629 6.43 9.20 -44.81
CA VAL A 629 5.89 8.02 -45.48
C VAL A 629 5.62 6.95 -44.44
N GLN A 630 4.39 6.47 -44.41
CA GLN A 630 3.97 5.40 -43.51
C GLN A 630 3.50 4.19 -44.30
N VAL A 631 3.98 3.02 -43.90
CA VAL A 631 3.79 1.78 -44.62
C VAL A 631 3.33 0.71 -43.64
N THR A 632 2.42 -0.16 -44.05
CA THR A 632 2.13 -1.42 -43.34
C THR A 632 2.69 -2.61 -44.13
N TRP A 633 3.18 -3.62 -43.41
CA TRP A 633 3.68 -4.85 -44.00
C TRP A 633 3.45 -6.09 -43.12
N ILE A 634 3.11 -7.17 -43.83
CA ILE A 634 3.03 -8.61 -43.54
C ILE A 634 2.22 -9.13 -42.33
N GLY A 635 2.16 -8.45 -41.18
CA GLY A 635 1.51 -9.03 -40.00
C GLY A 635 -0.01 -9.14 -40.09
N TYR A 636 -0.61 -8.46 -41.05
CA TYR A 636 -2.05 -8.44 -41.24
C TYR A 636 -2.43 -8.63 -42.72
N PRO A 637 -3.38 -9.54 -43.03
CA PRO A 637 -3.66 -9.89 -44.41
C PRO A 637 -4.45 -8.81 -45.16
N ASN A 638 -5.25 -8.01 -44.46
CA ASN A 638 -6.17 -7.03 -45.06
C ASN A 638 -5.70 -5.58 -44.86
N THR A 639 -6.52 -4.62 -45.28
CA THR A 639 -6.36 -3.19 -45.00
C THR A 639 -6.28 -2.92 -43.49
N THR A 640 -5.49 -1.94 -43.06
CA THR A 640 -5.55 -1.45 -41.67
C THR A 640 -6.73 -0.50 -41.46
N GLY A 641 -7.30 0.01 -42.56
CA GLY A 641 -8.36 1.02 -42.54
C GLY A 641 -7.89 2.41 -42.11
N LEU A 642 -6.64 2.57 -41.65
CA LEU A 642 -6.14 3.79 -41.03
C LEU A 642 -5.68 4.79 -42.11
N PRO A 643 -6.33 5.96 -42.27
CA PRO A 643 -5.99 6.92 -43.33
C PRO A 643 -4.58 7.52 -43.23
N ALA A 644 -3.92 7.35 -42.08
CA ALA A 644 -2.56 7.84 -41.87
C ALA A 644 -1.49 6.94 -42.52
N ILE A 645 -1.81 5.70 -42.88
CA ILE A 645 -0.89 4.77 -43.54
C ILE A 645 -1.04 4.93 -45.04
N ASP A 646 0.05 5.30 -45.71
CA ASP A 646 0.03 5.66 -47.12
C ASP A 646 0.07 4.41 -48.02
N TYR A 647 0.87 3.42 -47.63
CA TYR A 647 1.18 2.27 -48.48
C TYR A 647 1.08 0.93 -47.76
N ARG A 648 0.74 -0.12 -48.53
CA ARG A 648 0.88 -1.52 -48.11
C ARG A 648 1.84 -2.23 -49.05
N ILE A 649 2.92 -2.81 -48.51
CA ILE A 649 3.83 -3.65 -49.28
C ILE A 649 3.15 -4.99 -49.53
N THR A 650 3.01 -5.38 -50.80
CA THR A 650 2.45 -6.67 -51.21
C THR A 650 3.05 -7.13 -52.54
N ASP A 651 2.58 -8.27 -53.05
CA ASP A 651 3.00 -8.85 -54.33
C ASP A 651 1.78 -9.38 -55.14
N PRO A 652 1.96 -9.64 -56.46
CA PRO A 652 0.88 -10.16 -57.31
C PRO A 652 0.35 -11.55 -56.93
N LEU A 653 1.01 -12.27 -56.01
CA LEU A 653 0.55 -13.59 -55.54
C LEU A 653 -0.37 -13.45 -54.33
N ALA A 654 -0.03 -12.56 -53.39
CA ALA A 654 -0.85 -12.24 -52.23
C ALA A 654 -2.07 -11.41 -52.62
N ASP A 655 -1.89 -10.41 -53.49
CA ASP A 655 -2.96 -9.54 -53.97
C ASP A 655 -2.92 -9.46 -55.51
N PRO A 656 -3.57 -10.42 -56.19
CA PRO A 656 -3.68 -10.41 -57.64
C PRO A 656 -4.27 -9.08 -58.15
N PRO A 657 -3.80 -8.54 -59.28
CA PRO A 657 -4.31 -7.28 -59.83
C PRO A 657 -5.82 -7.27 -60.15
N ASP A 658 -6.42 -8.45 -60.32
CA ASP A 658 -7.85 -8.68 -60.56
C ASP A 658 -8.65 -8.99 -59.28
N SER A 659 -8.00 -8.93 -58.11
CA SER A 659 -8.66 -9.13 -56.82
C SER A 659 -9.73 -8.06 -56.58
N PRO A 660 -10.95 -8.43 -56.14
CA PRO A 660 -11.98 -7.46 -55.75
C PRO A 660 -11.71 -6.83 -54.38
N GLN A 661 -10.66 -7.27 -53.65
CA GLN A 661 -10.28 -6.72 -52.36
C GLN A 661 -9.82 -5.26 -52.50
N ARG A 662 -10.44 -4.37 -51.73
CA ARG A 662 -10.05 -2.96 -51.65
C ARG A 662 -9.20 -2.71 -50.41
N PHE A 663 -8.36 -1.68 -50.49
CA PHE A 663 -7.46 -1.27 -49.41
C PHE A 663 -7.57 0.23 -49.19
N SER A 664 -7.44 0.68 -47.93
CA SER A 664 -7.34 2.11 -47.64
C SER A 664 -5.97 2.66 -48.02
N GLU A 665 -4.95 1.80 -47.99
CA GLU A 665 -3.58 2.10 -48.40
C GLU A 665 -3.40 1.88 -49.91
N GLN A 666 -2.45 2.61 -50.50
CA GLN A 666 -2.02 2.33 -51.86
C GLN A 666 -1.12 1.07 -51.89
N LEU A 667 -1.43 0.12 -52.77
CA LEU A 667 -0.62 -1.09 -52.91
C LEU A 667 0.73 -0.81 -53.58
N LEU A 668 1.81 -1.17 -52.89
CA LEU A 668 3.16 -1.24 -53.46
C LEU A 668 3.43 -2.66 -53.92
N MET A 669 3.18 -2.92 -55.21
CA MET A 669 3.33 -4.22 -55.85
C MET A 669 4.81 -4.54 -56.10
N MET A 670 5.43 -5.31 -55.20
CA MET A 670 6.82 -5.75 -55.32
C MET A 670 6.87 -7.27 -55.47
N PRO A 671 7.48 -7.84 -56.53
CA PRO A 671 7.46 -9.28 -56.75
C PRO A 671 8.15 -10.05 -55.62
N GLU A 672 7.51 -11.13 -55.15
CA GLU A 672 8.08 -12.07 -54.17
C GLU A 672 8.48 -11.39 -52.84
N THR A 673 7.59 -10.56 -52.27
CA THR A 673 7.90 -9.77 -51.07
C THR A 673 6.96 -10.00 -49.89
N PHE A 674 5.76 -10.55 -50.08
CA PHE A 674 4.81 -10.71 -48.97
C PHE A 674 5.15 -11.95 -48.15
N LEU A 675 4.85 -13.17 -48.62
CA LEU A 675 5.08 -14.42 -47.87
C LEU A 675 6.35 -15.17 -48.33
N CYS A 676 7.47 -14.47 -48.42
CA CYS A 676 8.75 -15.02 -48.87
C CYS A 676 9.74 -15.20 -47.71
N TYR A 677 9.87 -16.42 -47.19
CA TYR A 677 10.74 -16.70 -46.02
C TYR A 677 12.16 -17.11 -46.44
N THR A 678 13.17 -16.71 -45.65
CA THR A 678 14.52 -17.26 -45.81
C THR A 678 14.60 -18.63 -45.12
N PRO A 679 14.95 -19.71 -45.83
CA PRO A 679 15.10 -21.02 -45.19
C PRO A 679 16.21 -21.00 -44.14
N PRO A 680 16.05 -21.69 -43.00
CA PRO A 680 17.12 -21.81 -42.02
C PRO A 680 18.31 -22.58 -42.61
N PRO A 681 19.55 -22.33 -42.13
CA PRO A 681 20.76 -22.97 -42.66
C PRO A 681 20.70 -24.50 -42.66
N THR A 682 19.99 -25.05 -41.67
CA THR A 682 19.70 -26.47 -41.54
C THR A 682 18.17 -26.65 -41.53
N PRO A 683 17.55 -26.95 -42.68
CA PRO A 683 16.12 -27.19 -42.71
C PRO A 683 15.81 -28.43 -41.86
N PRO A 684 14.78 -28.38 -40.99
CA PRO A 684 14.35 -29.56 -40.27
C PRO A 684 13.98 -30.64 -41.31
N ARG A 685 14.53 -31.86 -41.14
CA ARG A 685 14.09 -33.01 -41.94
C ARG A 685 12.62 -33.23 -41.63
N SER A 686 11.74 -32.79 -42.54
CA SER A 686 10.31 -33.03 -42.41
C SER A 686 10.10 -34.54 -42.24
N PRO A 687 9.48 -35.01 -41.14
CA PRO A 687 9.08 -36.41 -41.07
C PRO A 687 8.17 -36.67 -42.27
N ARG A 688 8.42 -37.75 -43.02
CA ARG A 688 7.56 -38.13 -44.14
C ARG A 688 6.11 -38.06 -43.64
N PRO A 689 5.19 -37.39 -44.37
CA PRO A 689 3.80 -37.34 -43.96
C PRO A 689 3.37 -38.76 -43.63
N ARG A 690 2.87 -39.00 -42.41
CA ARG A 690 2.19 -40.27 -42.14
C ARG A 690 1.12 -40.38 -43.20
N ALA A 691 1.26 -41.36 -44.10
CA ALA A 691 0.22 -41.66 -45.08
C ALA A 691 -1.09 -41.73 -44.29
N TRP A 692 -2.03 -40.85 -44.61
CA TRP A 692 -3.38 -40.88 -44.05
C TRP A 692 -3.93 -42.28 -44.32
N ARG A 693 -3.81 -43.19 -43.35
CA ARG A 693 -4.49 -44.48 -43.40
C ARG A 693 -5.96 -44.10 -43.35
N ARG A 694 -6.66 -44.27 -44.48
CA ARG A 694 -8.11 -44.36 -44.50
C ARG A 694 -8.50 -45.42 -43.46
N ALA A 695 -8.90 -44.99 -42.27
CA ALA A 695 -9.53 -45.86 -41.31
C ALA A 695 -10.91 -46.20 -41.88
N THR A 696 -11.02 -47.35 -42.54
CA THR A 696 -12.32 -48.02 -42.65
C THR A 696 -12.75 -48.39 -41.23
N PRO A 697 -13.92 -47.94 -40.74
CA PRO A 697 -14.37 -48.32 -39.41
C PRO A 697 -14.67 -49.83 -39.44
N ARG A 698 -13.88 -50.62 -38.72
CA ARG A 698 -14.31 -51.98 -38.34
C ARG A 698 -15.28 -51.81 -37.18
N LEU A 699 -16.55 -52.10 -37.43
CA LEU A 699 -17.52 -52.36 -36.37
C LEU A 699 -17.03 -53.57 -35.54
N ALA A 700 -16.77 -53.36 -34.26
CA ALA A 700 -16.67 -54.43 -33.27
C ALA A 700 -18.03 -54.58 -32.56
N PRO A 701 -18.43 -55.81 -32.19
CA PRO A 701 -19.79 -56.09 -31.74
C PRO A 701 -20.04 -55.70 -30.28
N SER A 702 -21.32 -55.50 -30.01
CA SER A 702 -22.01 -55.08 -28.79
C SER A 702 -21.57 -55.69 -27.47
N THR A 703 -21.56 -54.85 -26.42
CA THR A 703 -22.10 -55.17 -25.08
C THR A 703 -22.65 -53.90 -24.40
N THR A 704 -23.99 -53.86 -24.22
CA THR A 704 -24.84 -53.32 -23.11
C THR A 704 -24.16 -52.46 -22.01
N LEU A 705 -24.64 -51.34 -21.42
CA LEU A 705 -25.88 -50.52 -21.26
C LEU A 705 -25.45 -49.30 -20.35
N PRO A 706 -26.27 -48.28 -19.94
CA PRO A 706 -27.65 -47.94 -20.26
C PRO A 706 -27.87 -46.48 -20.77
N ARG A 707 -29.11 -46.25 -21.20
CA ARG A 707 -29.69 -45.03 -21.76
C ARG A 707 -30.04 -43.98 -20.69
N SER A 708 -29.52 -42.77 -20.85
CA SER A 708 -30.15 -41.45 -20.59
C SER A 708 -29.07 -40.42 -20.94
N THR A 709 -29.21 -39.42 -21.80
CA THR A 709 -30.31 -38.64 -22.33
C THR A 709 -29.92 -38.25 -23.76
N ALA A 710 -30.61 -38.79 -24.76
CA ALA A 710 -30.51 -38.29 -26.13
C ALA A 710 -31.68 -37.35 -26.39
N ARG A 711 -31.40 -36.06 -26.61
CA ARG A 711 -32.24 -35.16 -27.41
C ARG A 711 -31.39 -33.98 -27.89
N LEU A 712 -31.58 -33.67 -29.17
CA LEU A 712 -31.11 -32.51 -29.93
C LEU A 712 -29.71 -32.60 -30.55
N CYS A 713 -29.61 -33.31 -31.67
CA CYS A 713 -29.10 -32.73 -32.92
C CYS A 713 -29.45 -33.64 -34.10
N SER A 714 -30.65 -33.44 -34.65
CA SER A 714 -31.07 -34.01 -35.94
C SER A 714 -31.27 -32.87 -36.94
N CYS A 715 -30.21 -32.50 -37.64
CA CYS A 715 -30.31 -31.67 -38.85
C CYS A 715 -29.28 -32.15 -39.89
N GLY A 716 -29.79 -32.67 -41.01
CA GLY A 716 -29.12 -32.55 -42.30
C GLY A 716 -28.03 -33.56 -42.65
N ARG A 717 -28.42 -34.77 -43.08
CA ARG A 717 -27.66 -35.49 -44.11
C ARG A 717 -27.82 -34.72 -45.43
N GLY A 718 -26.84 -33.88 -45.75
CA GLY A 718 -26.65 -33.27 -47.05
C GLY A 718 -25.25 -33.61 -47.55
N SER A 719 -25.15 -34.08 -48.79
CA SER A 719 -23.92 -34.43 -49.48
C SER A 719 -22.95 -33.24 -49.57
N TRP A 720 -21.84 -33.29 -48.84
CA TRP A 720 -20.71 -32.36 -49.00
C TRP A 720 -19.58 -33.06 -49.77
N GLY A 721 -19.35 -32.63 -51.01
CA GLY A 721 -18.04 -32.75 -51.64
C GLY A 721 -17.03 -31.84 -50.92
N PRO A 722 -15.73 -32.13 -50.94
CA PRO A 722 -14.77 -31.38 -50.16
C PRO A 722 -14.52 -30.00 -50.81
N SER A 723 -14.98 -28.94 -50.15
CA SER A 723 -14.45 -27.58 -50.34
C SER A 723 -13.14 -27.43 -49.53
N PRO A 724 -12.06 -26.84 -50.08
CA PRO A 724 -10.77 -26.79 -49.42
C PRO A 724 -10.69 -25.58 -48.49
N GLY A 725 -10.94 -25.82 -47.20
CA GLY A 725 -10.62 -24.88 -46.12
C GLY A 725 -9.37 -25.35 -45.36
N ALA A 726 -8.36 -24.48 -45.28
CA ALA A 726 -7.23 -24.50 -44.34
C ALA A 726 -6.55 -25.86 -44.08
N GLY A 727 -5.69 -26.24 -45.01
CA GLY A 727 -4.57 -27.16 -44.74
C GLY A 727 -3.37 -26.71 -45.56
N TRP A 728 -2.38 -26.10 -44.91
CA TRP A 728 -1.09 -25.81 -45.54
C TRP A 728 -0.43 -27.15 -45.92
N CYS A 729 -0.66 -27.56 -47.16
CA CYS A 729 -0.06 -28.75 -47.74
C CYS A 729 0.94 -28.26 -48.78
N SER A 730 2.22 -28.26 -48.41
CA SER A 730 3.33 -27.99 -49.31
C SER A 730 3.37 -29.07 -50.40
N LYS A 731 2.70 -28.81 -51.53
CA LYS A 731 2.95 -29.54 -52.78
C LYS A 731 4.15 -28.91 -53.46
N ALA A 732 5.35 -29.35 -53.08
CA ALA A 732 6.50 -29.26 -53.96
C ALA A 732 6.24 -30.18 -55.16
N ALA A 733 5.92 -29.62 -56.31
CA ALA A 733 5.97 -30.35 -57.57
C ALA A 733 7.46 -30.58 -57.93
N PRO A 734 7.90 -31.82 -58.20
CA PRO A 734 9.24 -32.03 -58.70
C PRO A 734 9.30 -31.55 -60.15
N LEU A 735 10.05 -30.48 -60.41
CA LEU A 735 10.53 -30.13 -61.74
C LEU A 735 11.26 -31.35 -62.30
N ARG A 736 10.68 -31.98 -63.33
CA ARG A 736 11.36 -32.97 -64.14
C ARG A 736 12.58 -32.30 -64.76
N GLN A 737 13.76 -32.84 -64.47
CA GLN A 737 14.95 -32.62 -65.28
C GLN A 737 14.66 -33.08 -66.71
N SER A 738 14.39 -32.13 -67.61
CA SER A 738 14.58 -32.36 -69.04
C SER A 738 16.08 -32.18 -69.33
N ALA A 739 16.75 -33.30 -69.55
CA ALA A 739 18.05 -33.32 -70.19
C ALA A 739 17.89 -32.78 -71.62
N CYS A 740 18.45 -31.60 -71.90
CA CYS A 740 18.91 -31.20 -73.23
C CYS A 740 19.80 -29.96 -73.09
N GLY A 741 21.10 -30.20 -72.92
CA GLY A 741 22.13 -29.18 -73.01
C GLY A 741 23.28 -29.69 -73.85
N ARG A 742 23.28 -29.39 -75.15
CA ARG A 742 24.49 -29.06 -75.91
C ARG A 742 24.13 -28.08 -77.03
N GLY A 743 24.65 -26.86 -76.88
CA GLY A 743 25.12 -26.03 -77.98
C GLY A 743 24.12 -25.03 -78.56
N ALA A 744 24.19 -23.78 -78.09
CA ALA A 744 24.31 -22.62 -78.98
C ALA A 744 24.70 -21.38 -78.16
N ARG A 745 25.65 -20.62 -78.71
CA ARG A 745 26.22 -19.39 -78.16
C ARG A 745 25.22 -18.25 -78.23
N TRP A 746 25.27 -17.35 -77.24
CA TRP A 746 24.76 -15.99 -77.33
C TRP A 746 25.62 -15.15 -78.29
N PRO A 747 25.06 -14.23 -79.07
CA PRO A 747 25.69 -12.97 -79.39
C PRO A 747 25.14 -11.86 -78.49
N SER A 748 26.08 -11.05 -78.02
CA SER A 748 25.92 -9.75 -77.37
C SER A 748 25.13 -8.75 -78.22
N GLY A 749 24.26 -7.99 -77.57
CA GLY A 749 23.60 -6.78 -78.06
C GLY A 749 22.80 -6.16 -76.92
#